data_AF-F8PJQ6-F1
#
_entry.id   AF-F8PJQ6-F1
#
_cell.length_a   1.000
_cell.length_b   1.000
_cell.length_c   1.000
_cell.angle_alpha   90.00
_cell.angle_beta   90.00
_cell.angle_gamma   90.00
#
_symmetry.space_group_name_H-M   'P 1'
#
loop_
_entity.id
_entity.type
_entity.pdbx_description
1 polymer ?
#
loop_
_entity_poly.entity_id
_entity_poly.type
_entity_poly.pdbx_seq_one_letter_code
_entity_poly.pdbx_strand_id
1 'polypeptide(L)'
;MNNVNAVLDSPPSELPKVLPRLFAKLLEPNQDAVFLQNYTGAIKSRFRSEYTPGDGVPGLSTLGKACLASGIVRTMLTITKQKVKCPSREHHIAGHHALDSLVQFLQTGTLPERRSILEEMVRYDAVNICLEKLDNGLCFHRHLAVSALRAMAGESFLGENISPSTAADIIYAMCQFTLEGPASFVQEMASPATGWQSQMIMGSQGMKPERSGPYGCRYYAMAQESALWAAHGLLCRSPPPNRQFCLDILKKKPEVLDLLFDCAVMDRPAWYPEMETDTIACEVLALLFHYPLHIVPGVSMSPAIDAAFKVQEWKTMGQSLAILTSRKDWAAKIIDVWEKVKEEDWGKIKNMFDRVQKEYYTQNPLDEKAFQQIFSYRGISRIVILRLIATVTHAADRCGVTNVELESFLHIAYEGSFKIKGSADHLNEKDAYTLIERSEEVFRSPLYTVTTKQAVDDVPEHIADESVMGPTALTRLLVNLAQRNVFDVIQGLTKPPKDLSFTTSLQHIQQITHPDVISRFLKIALQRVKDRCETGRRRTRENDLDYARVAFTSAAELAAALVAFDDLTRGKYSEEVHGARRELVLSLGNASEMAMRKTQYQRALNFALGALTAAGRIPAGDLPVDSSVVAKNQRRVKQAQEALGLPSLPASPPQ
;
A
#
# COMPACT_ATOMS: atom_id res chain seq x y z
N MET A 1 -43.85 6.43 13.35
CA MET A 1 -43.07 5.23 12.98
C MET A 1 -43.86 4.25 12.09
N ASN A 2 -45.15 3.98 12.35
CA ASN A 2 -45.95 2.98 11.61
C ASN A 2 -46.01 3.15 10.08
N ASN A 3 -45.88 4.37 9.53
CA ASN A 3 -45.90 4.61 8.08
C ASN A 3 -44.54 4.31 7.39
N VAL A 4 -43.42 4.40 8.10
CA VAL A 4 -42.08 4.22 7.49
C VAL A 4 -41.86 2.76 7.12
N ASN A 5 -42.16 1.85 8.03
CA ASN A 5 -42.07 0.41 7.78
C ASN A 5 -43.06 -0.03 6.71
N ALA A 6 -44.31 0.46 6.73
CA ALA A 6 -45.29 0.12 5.70
C ALA A 6 -44.82 0.47 4.26
N VAL A 7 -44.09 1.58 4.10
CA VAL A 7 -43.52 1.99 2.80
C VAL A 7 -42.34 1.11 2.40
N LEU A 8 -41.40 0.85 3.31
CA LEU A 8 -40.20 0.06 3.01
C LEU A 8 -40.48 -1.46 2.89
N ASP A 9 -41.54 -1.94 3.54
CA ASP A 9 -42.03 -3.33 3.49
C ASP A 9 -43.08 -3.54 2.38
N SER A 10 -43.26 -2.56 1.48
CA SER A 10 -44.18 -2.71 0.35
C SER A 10 -43.76 -3.89 -0.54
N PRO A 11 -44.72 -4.63 -1.14
CA PRO A 11 -44.40 -5.74 -2.03
C PRO A 11 -43.44 -5.33 -3.16
N PRO A 12 -42.54 -6.23 -3.63
CA PRO A 12 -41.57 -5.90 -4.68
C PRO A 12 -42.16 -5.26 -5.95
N SER A 13 -43.41 -5.60 -6.30
CA SER A 13 -44.14 -5.02 -7.44
C SER A 13 -44.55 -3.55 -7.25
N GLU A 14 -44.67 -3.08 -6.01
CA GLU A 14 -45.11 -1.72 -5.66
C GLU A 14 -43.94 -0.78 -5.33
N LEU A 15 -42.78 -1.33 -4.93
CA LEU A 15 -41.56 -0.54 -4.65
C LEU A 15 -41.20 0.45 -5.78
N PRO A 16 -41.24 0.09 -7.08
CA PRO A 16 -40.91 1.02 -8.16
C PRO A 16 -41.87 2.21 -8.28
N LYS A 17 -43.08 2.15 -7.72
CA LYS A 17 -44.05 3.26 -7.73
C LYS A 17 -43.92 4.13 -6.48
N VAL A 18 -43.66 3.50 -5.33
CA VAL A 18 -43.67 4.16 -4.02
C VAL A 18 -42.33 4.86 -3.74
N LEU A 19 -41.20 4.22 -4.05
CA LEU A 19 -39.87 4.75 -3.74
C LEU A 19 -39.55 6.06 -4.46
N PRO A 20 -39.84 6.26 -5.76
CA PRO A 20 -39.60 7.54 -6.41
C PRO A 20 -40.39 8.69 -5.77
N ARG A 21 -41.63 8.43 -5.34
CA ARG A 21 -42.47 9.44 -4.65
C ARG A 21 -41.92 9.75 -3.26
N LEU A 22 -41.47 8.73 -2.53
CA LEU A 22 -40.80 8.92 -1.24
C LEU A 22 -39.54 9.77 -1.40
N PHE A 23 -38.70 9.44 -2.37
CA PHE A 23 -37.44 10.16 -2.59
C PHE A 23 -37.67 11.60 -3.03
N ALA A 24 -38.66 11.85 -3.91
CA ALA A 24 -39.08 13.22 -4.23
C ALA A 24 -39.52 13.98 -2.97
N LYS A 25 -40.30 13.35 -2.09
CA LYS A 25 -40.77 13.94 -0.83
C LYS A 25 -39.64 14.24 0.15
N LEU A 26 -38.59 13.41 0.21
CA LEU A 26 -37.41 13.67 1.03
C LEU A 26 -36.61 14.90 0.55
N LEU A 27 -36.78 15.31 -0.71
CA LEU A 27 -36.09 16.44 -1.31
C LEU A 27 -36.93 17.73 -1.34
N GLU A 28 -38.13 17.71 -0.76
CA GLU A 28 -38.97 18.90 -0.67
C GLU A 28 -38.27 20.02 0.13
N PRO A 29 -38.33 21.28 -0.33
CA PRO A 29 -37.77 22.40 0.43
C PRO A 29 -38.41 22.52 1.81
N ASN A 30 -37.61 22.78 2.85
CA ASN A 30 -38.06 22.94 4.24
C ASN A 30 -38.77 21.70 4.82
N GLN A 31 -38.40 20.51 4.36
CA GLN A 31 -38.93 19.27 4.90
C GLN A 31 -38.69 19.16 6.41
N ASP A 32 -39.66 18.57 7.13
CA ASP A 32 -39.56 18.35 8.57
C ASP A 32 -38.31 17.53 8.93
N ALA A 33 -37.51 18.03 9.87
CA ALA A 33 -36.21 17.47 10.21
C ALA A 33 -36.35 16.07 10.84
N VAL A 34 -37.38 15.87 11.67
CA VAL A 34 -37.69 14.59 12.29
C VAL A 34 -38.13 13.57 11.25
N PHE A 35 -38.93 13.99 10.27
CA PHE A 35 -39.30 13.17 9.11
C PHE A 35 -38.06 12.72 8.33
N LEU A 36 -37.15 13.64 7.99
CA LEU A 36 -35.90 13.33 7.29
C LEU A 36 -35.07 12.29 8.07
N GLN A 37 -34.77 12.58 9.34
CA GLN A 37 -34.01 11.68 10.20
C GLN A 37 -34.63 10.28 10.24
N ASN A 38 -35.94 10.20 10.48
CA ASN A 38 -36.63 8.93 10.63
C ASN A 38 -36.58 8.07 9.36
N TYR A 39 -36.81 8.66 8.18
CA TYR A 39 -36.78 7.92 6.92
C TYR A 39 -35.35 7.53 6.53
N THR A 40 -34.37 8.43 6.63
CA THR A 40 -32.97 8.07 6.35
C THR A 40 -32.43 7.02 7.33
N GLY A 41 -32.81 7.11 8.61
CA GLY A 41 -32.42 6.15 9.64
C GLY A 41 -33.06 4.78 9.43
N ALA A 42 -34.34 4.74 9.04
CA ALA A 42 -35.03 3.48 8.74
C ALA A 42 -34.44 2.81 7.49
N ILE A 43 -34.16 3.57 6.43
CA ILE A 43 -33.49 3.06 5.22
C ILE A 43 -32.12 2.45 5.57
N LYS A 44 -31.28 3.21 6.30
CA LYS A 44 -29.99 2.72 6.82
C LYS A 44 -30.16 1.42 7.62
N SER A 45 -31.11 1.40 8.55
CA SER A 45 -31.32 0.24 9.42
C SER A 45 -31.74 -0.99 8.64
N ARG A 46 -32.54 -0.84 7.58
CA ARG A 46 -32.98 -1.95 6.73
C ARG A 46 -31.81 -2.55 5.95
N PHE A 47 -31.00 -1.70 5.33
CA PHE A 47 -29.80 -2.15 4.62
C PHE A 47 -28.84 -2.90 5.54
N ARG A 48 -28.66 -2.41 6.78
CA ARG A 48 -27.84 -3.10 7.77
C ARG A 48 -28.43 -4.45 8.22
N SER A 49 -29.76 -4.56 8.37
CA SER A 49 -30.41 -5.81 8.78
C SER A 49 -30.45 -6.88 7.69
N GLU A 50 -30.45 -6.47 6.42
CA GLU A 50 -30.44 -7.37 5.27
C GLU A 50 -29.02 -7.89 4.95
N TYR A 51 -28.00 -7.30 5.58
CA TYR A 51 -26.61 -7.71 5.45
C TYR A 51 -26.18 -8.52 6.68
N THR A 52 -25.93 -9.82 6.49
CA THR A 52 -25.22 -10.63 7.46
C THR A 52 -23.75 -10.70 7.05
N PRO A 53 -22.82 -10.10 7.81
CA PRO A 53 -21.39 -10.24 7.55
C PRO A 53 -21.00 -11.72 7.61
N GLY A 54 -20.58 -12.31 6.49
CA GLY A 54 -20.05 -13.69 6.45
C GLY A 54 -20.75 -14.65 5.49
N ASP A 55 -21.99 -14.38 5.05
CA ASP A 55 -22.80 -15.30 4.23
C ASP A 55 -22.37 -15.41 2.76
N GLY A 56 -21.32 -14.68 2.36
CA GLY A 56 -20.53 -14.99 1.16
C GLY A 56 -21.18 -14.73 -0.20
N VAL A 57 -22.42 -14.23 -0.27
CA VAL A 57 -23.04 -13.83 -1.55
C VAL A 57 -23.16 -12.30 -1.59
N PRO A 58 -22.22 -11.59 -2.24
CA PRO A 58 -22.37 -10.16 -2.49
C PRO A 58 -23.58 -9.92 -3.41
N GLY A 59 -24.33 -8.85 -3.15
CA GLY A 59 -25.47 -8.44 -3.95
C GLY A 59 -26.48 -7.60 -3.19
N LEU A 60 -27.04 -6.59 -3.85
CA LEU A 60 -28.11 -5.79 -3.28
C LEU A 60 -29.38 -6.64 -3.12
N SER A 61 -30.09 -6.44 -2.00
CA SER A 61 -31.41 -7.02 -1.76
C SER A 61 -32.44 -6.50 -2.78
N THR A 62 -33.63 -7.11 -2.81
CA THR A 62 -34.74 -6.61 -3.63
C THR A 62 -35.05 -5.14 -3.35
N LEU A 63 -35.06 -4.75 -2.07
CA LEU A 63 -35.23 -3.36 -1.67
C LEU A 63 -34.06 -2.49 -2.12
N GLY A 64 -32.82 -2.95 -1.93
CA GLY A 64 -31.61 -2.24 -2.36
C GLY A 64 -31.60 -1.95 -3.87
N LYS A 65 -31.95 -2.94 -4.69
CA LYS A 65 -32.08 -2.80 -6.15
C LYS A 65 -33.19 -1.83 -6.54
N ALA A 66 -34.35 -1.91 -5.89
CA ALA A 66 -35.46 -0.99 -6.14
C ALA A 66 -35.11 0.46 -5.74
N CYS A 67 -34.40 0.65 -4.63
CA CYS A 67 -33.87 1.93 -4.17
C CYS A 67 -32.87 2.51 -5.17
N LEU A 68 -31.92 1.71 -5.66
CA LEU A 68 -30.96 2.13 -6.68
C LEU A 68 -31.68 2.60 -7.96
N ALA A 69 -32.58 1.76 -8.50
CA ALA A 69 -33.36 2.09 -9.69
C ALA A 69 -34.26 3.34 -9.52
N SER A 70 -34.66 3.65 -8.28
CA SER A 70 -35.51 4.80 -7.97
C SER A 70 -34.72 6.10 -7.72
N GLY A 71 -33.39 6.08 -7.79
CA GLY A 71 -32.55 7.27 -7.63
C GLY A 71 -32.13 7.58 -6.20
N ILE A 72 -31.89 6.55 -5.38
CA ILE A 72 -31.45 6.74 -3.99
C ILE A 72 -30.10 7.49 -3.88
N VAL A 73 -29.17 7.28 -4.82
CA VAL A 73 -27.84 7.91 -4.78
C VAL A 73 -27.95 9.43 -4.84
N ARG A 74 -28.66 9.95 -5.86
CA ARG A 74 -28.96 11.39 -5.98
C ARG A 74 -29.62 11.93 -4.72
N THR A 75 -30.63 11.20 -4.23
CA THR A 75 -31.44 11.62 -3.09
C THR A 75 -30.60 11.76 -1.84
N MET A 76 -29.82 10.74 -1.50
CA MET A 76 -28.97 10.73 -0.31
C MET A 76 -27.86 11.77 -0.40
N LEU A 77 -27.18 11.91 -1.53
CA LEU A 77 -26.14 12.95 -1.69
C LEU A 77 -26.72 14.37 -1.60
N THR A 78 -27.95 14.58 -2.09
CA THR A 78 -28.62 15.88 -1.97
C THR A 78 -28.93 16.21 -0.50
N ILE A 79 -29.47 15.24 0.26
CA ILE A 79 -29.73 15.40 1.71
C ILE A 79 -28.41 15.67 2.45
N THR A 80 -27.36 14.90 2.13
CA THR A 80 -26.03 15.04 2.73
C THR A 80 -25.38 16.40 2.43
N LYS A 81 -25.63 17.00 1.26
CA LYS A 81 -25.11 18.31 0.83
C LYS A 81 -25.94 19.50 1.32
N GLN A 82 -27.19 19.29 1.74
CA GLN A 82 -28.14 20.36 2.03
C GLN A 82 -27.58 21.37 3.05
N LYS A 83 -27.32 22.61 2.59
CA LYS A 83 -26.86 23.72 3.44
C LYS A 83 -28.09 24.41 4.04
N VAL A 84 -28.53 23.93 5.21
CA VAL A 84 -29.59 24.60 5.98
C VAL A 84 -28.98 25.77 6.75
N LYS A 85 -29.63 26.94 6.74
CA LYS A 85 -29.11 28.17 7.39
C LYS A 85 -28.89 28.00 8.89
N CYS A 86 -29.77 27.22 9.55
CA CYS A 86 -29.66 26.82 10.95
C CYS A 86 -30.03 25.33 11.06
N PRO A 87 -29.08 24.41 10.82
CA PRO A 87 -29.37 22.99 10.85
C PRO A 87 -29.70 22.55 12.28
N SER A 88 -30.81 21.84 12.46
CA SER A 88 -31.11 21.17 13.73
C SER A 88 -30.28 19.89 13.88
N ARG A 89 -30.26 19.30 15.08
CA ARG A 89 -29.64 17.99 15.34
C ARG A 89 -30.12 16.93 14.34
N GLU A 90 -31.42 16.92 14.09
CA GLU A 90 -32.10 15.94 13.23
C GLU A 90 -31.63 16.05 11.77
N HIS A 91 -31.36 17.27 11.28
CA HIS A 91 -30.78 17.47 9.94
C HIS A 91 -29.38 16.85 9.82
N HIS A 92 -28.53 17.03 10.84
CA HIS A 92 -27.19 16.44 10.85
C HIS A 92 -27.26 14.91 10.89
N ILE A 93 -28.14 14.35 11.71
CA ILE A 93 -28.36 12.91 11.79
C ILE A 93 -28.86 12.36 10.44
N ALA A 94 -29.80 13.06 9.80
CA ALA A 94 -30.30 12.66 8.48
C ALA A 94 -29.21 12.65 7.41
N GLY A 95 -28.40 13.71 7.34
CA GLY A 95 -27.28 13.80 6.41
C GLY A 95 -26.20 12.73 6.64
N HIS A 96 -25.98 12.33 7.91
CA HIS A 96 -25.10 11.23 8.27
C HIS A 96 -25.69 9.88 7.82
N HIS A 97 -26.95 9.60 8.14
CA HIS A 97 -27.62 8.36 7.72
C HIS A 97 -27.69 8.20 6.20
N ALA A 98 -27.91 9.30 5.49
CA ALA A 98 -27.95 9.32 4.04
C ALA A 98 -26.61 8.86 3.42
N LEU A 99 -25.49 9.46 3.84
CA LEU A 99 -24.18 9.10 3.31
C LEU A 99 -23.74 7.69 3.77
N ASP A 100 -24.01 7.33 5.03
CA ASP A 100 -23.68 6.00 5.56
C ASP A 100 -24.44 4.87 4.83
N SER A 101 -25.68 5.12 4.40
CA SER A 101 -26.44 4.17 3.58
C SER A 101 -25.75 3.91 2.23
N LEU A 102 -25.13 4.94 1.63
CA LEU A 102 -24.37 4.78 0.38
C LEU A 102 -23.08 4.01 0.61
N VAL A 103 -22.38 4.24 1.74
CA VAL A 103 -21.21 3.44 2.13
C VAL A 103 -21.59 1.95 2.22
N GLN A 104 -22.71 1.64 2.86
CA GLN A 104 -23.20 0.25 2.93
C GLN A 104 -23.50 -0.34 1.54
N PHE A 105 -24.00 0.45 0.60
CA PHE A 105 -24.23 0.01 -0.78
C PHE A 105 -22.91 -0.38 -1.49
N LEU A 106 -21.88 0.43 -1.31
CA LEU A 106 -20.53 0.17 -1.82
C LEU A 106 -19.89 -1.09 -1.20
N GLN A 107 -20.34 -1.49 0.00
CA GLN A 107 -19.84 -2.67 0.71
C GLN A 107 -20.62 -3.96 0.43
N THR A 108 -21.89 -3.85 0.09
CA THR A 108 -22.80 -5.01 0.01
C THR A 108 -23.13 -5.44 -1.42
N GLY A 109 -23.03 -4.53 -2.40
CA GLY A 109 -23.32 -4.85 -3.80
C GLY A 109 -22.32 -5.85 -4.42
N THR A 110 -22.74 -6.48 -5.51
CA THR A 110 -21.84 -7.16 -6.47
C THR A 110 -20.88 -6.16 -7.11
N LEU A 111 -19.78 -6.62 -7.73
CA LEU A 111 -18.85 -5.70 -8.41
C LEU A 111 -19.53 -4.79 -9.47
N PRO A 112 -20.43 -5.29 -10.34
CA PRO A 112 -21.15 -4.43 -11.28
C PRO A 112 -22.05 -3.41 -10.58
N GLU A 113 -22.76 -3.81 -9.52
CA GLU A 113 -23.61 -2.89 -8.74
C GLU A 113 -22.76 -1.80 -8.07
N ARG A 114 -21.63 -2.16 -7.45
CA ARG A 114 -20.70 -1.19 -6.83
C ARG A 114 -20.17 -0.19 -7.84
N ARG A 115 -19.78 -0.64 -9.04
CA ARG A 115 -19.35 0.25 -10.14
C ARG A 115 -20.46 1.21 -10.55
N SER A 116 -21.68 0.70 -10.76
CA SER A 116 -22.84 1.53 -11.11
C SER A 116 -23.17 2.57 -10.03
N ILE A 117 -23.11 2.19 -8.75
CA ILE A 117 -23.34 3.11 -7.62
C ILE A 117 -22.25 4.17 -7.59
N LEU A 118 -20.97 3.78 -7.72
CA LEU A 118 -19.86 4.71 -7.74
C LEU A 118 -19.99 5.72 -8.88
N GLU A 119 -20.32 5.27 -10.10
CA GLU A 119 -20.50 6.15 -11.25
C GLU A 119 -21.58 7.22 -10.99
N GLU A 120 -22.70 6.84 -10.38
CA GLU A 120 -23.71 7.81 -9.94
C GLU A 120 -23.18 8.73 -8.85
N MET A 121 -22.46 8.21 -7.85
CA MET A 121 -21.88 9.03 -6.77
C MET A 121 -20.90 10.07 -7.31
N VAL A 122 -20.02 9.69 -8.24
CA VAL A 122 -19.08 10.60 -8.92
C VAL A 122 -19.85 11.64 -9.74
N ARG A 123 -20.90 11.24 -10.48
CA ARG A 123 -21.76 12.17 -11.23
C ARG A 123 -22.44 13.21 -10.36
N TYR A 124 -22.81 12.83 -9.13
CA TYR A 124 -23.41 13.72 -8.14
C TYR A 124 -22.40 14.29 -7.13
N ASP A 125 -21.13 14.37 -7.53
CA ASP A 125 -20.09 15.14 -6.85
C ASP A 125 -19.74 14.63 -5.43
N ALA A 126 -19.89 13.32 -5.19
CA ALA A 126 -19.66 12.72 -3.88
C ALA A 126 -18.24 12.96 -3.33
N VAL A 127 -17.23 13.04 -4.21
CA VAL A 127 -15.84 13.33 -3.80
C VAL A 127 -15.74 14.71 -3.16
N ASN A 128 -16.21 15.77 -3.84
CA ASN A 128 -16.15 17.12 -3.28
C ASN A 128 -17.06 17.27 -2.05
N ILE A 129 -18.22 16.61 -2.04
CA ILE A 129 -19.07 16.57 -0.84
C ILE A 129 -18.30 15.99 0.36
N CYS A 130 -17.51 14.93 0.16
CA CYS A 130 -16.70 14.35 1.24
C CYS A 130 -15.54 15.27 1.63
N LEU A 131 -14.84 15.87 0.66
CA LEU A 131 -13.74 16.80 0.93
C LEU A 131 -14.23 18.04 1.70
N GLU A 132 -15.35 18.68 1.30
CA GLU A 132 -15.96 19.80 2.03
C GLU A 132 -16.38 19.41 3.46
N LYS A 133 -16.68 18.13 3.69
CA LYS A 133 -17.08 17.63 5.02
C LYS A 133 -15.93 17.35 5.95
N LEU A 134 -14.69 17.31 5.47
CA LEU A 134 -13.52 17.21 6.35
C LEU A 134 -13.42 18.45 7.25
N ASP A 135 -13.89 19.60 6.78
CA ASP A 135 -13.95 20.85 7.56
C ASP A 135 -15.26 21.02 8.35
N ASN A 136 -16.11 19.98 8.43
CA ASN A 136 -17.38 20.09 9.14
C ASN A 136 -17.16 20.25 10.64
N GLY A 137 -17.95 21.07 11.35
CA GLY A 137 -17.83 21.26 12.80
C GLY A 137 -18.30 20.09 13.68
N LEU A 138 -18.66 18.94 13.09
CA LEU A 138 -19.11 17.74 13.80
C LEU A 138 -18.25 16.52 13.41
N CYS A 139 -17.57 15.94 14.39
CA CYS A 139 -16.61 14.85 14.23
C CYS A 139 -17.17 13.60 13.51
N PHE A 140 -18.43 13.24 13.76
CA PHE A 140 -19.06 12.09 13.09
C PHE A 140 -19.33 12.32 11.59
N HIS A 141 -19.40 13.58 11.12
CA HIS A 141 -19.46 13.89 9.69
C HIS A 141 -18.08 13.82 9.05
N ARG A 142 -17.04 14.32 9.75
CA ARG A 142 -15.65 14.21 9.29
C ARG A 142 -15.24 12.74 9.14
N HIS A 143 -15.48 11.94 10.18
CA HIS A 143 -15.23 10.49 10.15
C HIS A 143 -15.99 9.83 8.99
N LEU A 144 -17.29 10.10 8.84
CA LEU A 144 -18.08 9.47 7.78
C LEU A 144 -17.62 9.88 6.37
N ALA A 145 -17.18 11.11 6.17
CA ALA A 145 -16.62 11.55 4.89
C ALA A 145 -15.36 10.77 4.53
N VAL A 146 -14.48 10.55 5.51
CA VAL A 146 -13.31 9.69 5.37
C VAL A 146 -13.70 8.25 5.07
N SER A 147 -14.65 7.67 5.82
CA SER A 147 -15.15 6.31 5.57
C SER A 147 -15.76 6.16 4.18
N ALA A 148 -16.48 7.19 3.69
CA ALA A 148 -17.04 7.19 2.35
C ALA A 148 -15.95 7.25 1.26
N LEU A 149 -14.92 8.09 1.42
CA LEU A 149 -13.76 8.12 0.53
C LEU A 149 -13.03 6.77 0.52
N ARG A 150 -12.84 6.15 1.69
CA ARG A 150 -12.27 4.81 1.82
C ARG A 150 -13.09 3.76 1.06
N ALA A 151 -14.41 3.73 1.25
CA ALA A 151 -15.29 2.77 0.58
C ALA A 151 -15.29 2.98 -0.94
N MET A 152 -15.39 4.24 -1.40
CA MET A 152 -15.29 4.55 -2.83
C MET A 152 -13.95 4.10 -3.42
N ALA A 153 -12.83 4.38 -2.73
CA ALA A 153 -11.48 4.06 -3.19
C ALA A 153 -11.17 2.55 -3.13
N GLY A 154 -11.25 1.94 -1.95
CA GLY A 154 -10.80 0.57 -1.71
C GLY A 154 -11.82 -0.50 -2.11
N GLU A 155 -13.13 -0.21 -2.06
CA GLU A 155 -14.17 -1.23 -2.22
C GLU A 155 -14.94 -1.11 -3.54
N SER A 156 -14.88 0.06 -4.21
CA SER A 156 -15.72 0.39 -5.37
C SER A 156 -14.99 1.05 -6.54
N PHE A 157 -13.66 1.01 -6.59
CA PHE A 157 -12.84 1.37 -7.78
C PHE A 157 -12.78 2.87 -8.13
N LEU A 158 -12.83 3.79 -7.15
CA LEU A 158 -12.77 5.24 -7.40
C LEU A 158 -11.55 5.65 -8.23
N GLY A 159 -10.39 5.04 -7.99
CA GLY A 159 -9.16 5.33 -8.72
C GLY A 159 -9.25 5.13 -10.24
N GLU A 160 -10.19 4.31 -10.73
CA GLU A 160 -10.46 4.10 -12.16
C GLU A 160 -11.28 5.22 -12.79
N ASN A 161 -12.01 5.98 -11.98
CA ASN A 161 -13.04 6.92 -12.44
C ASN A 161 -12.66 8.39 -12.19
N ILE A 162 -11.45 8.65 -11.69
CA ILE A 162 -10.99 10.00 -11.36
C ILE A 162 -9.68 10.36 -12.06
N SER A 163 -9.45 11.66 -12.22
CA SER A 163 -8.19 12.18 -12.74
C SER A 163 -7.04 12.03 -11.72
N PRO A 164 -5.78 12.00 -12.17
CA PRO A 164 -4.62 12.11 -11.26
C PRO A 164 -4.68 13.34 -10.35
N SER A 165 -5.24 14.45 -10.83
CA SER A 165 -5.39 15.67 -10.02
C SER A 165 -6.33 15.45 -8.84
N THR A 166 -7.49 14.85 -9.10
CA THR A 166 -8.47 14.53 -8.05
C THR A 166 -7.90 13.52 -7.06
N ALA A 167 -7.16 12.52 -7.54
CA ALA A 167 -6.47 11.58 -6.66
C ALA A 167 -5.43 12.28 -5.76
N ALA A 168 -4.66 13.23 -6.31
CA ALA A 168 -3.73 14.04 -5.54
C ALA A 168 -4.43 14.88 -4.46
N ASP A 169 -5.58 15.49 -4.80
CA ASP A 169 -6.37 16.28 -3.84
C ASP A 169 -6.90 15.41 -2.69
N ILE A 170 -7.38 14.19 -2.99
CA ILE A 170 -7.81 13.24 -1.97
C ILE A 170 -6.64 12.81 -1.09
N ILE A 171 -5.52 12.35 -1.66
CA ILE A 171 -4.37 11.87 -0.87
C ILE A 171 -3.85 13.00 0.03
N TYR A 172 -3.74 14.22 -0.50
CA TYR A 172 -3.33 15.39 0.27
C TYR A 172 -4.27 15.66 1.45
N ALA A 173 -5.58 15.71 1.21
CA ALA A 173 -6.58 15.94 2.26
C ALA A 173 -6.59 14.82 3.31
N MET A 174 -6.42 13.56 2.90
CA MET A 174 -6.34 12.43 3.83
C MET A 174 -5.09 12.51 4.71
N CYS A 175 -3.93 12.89 4.17
CA CYS A 175 -2.72 13.05 4.98
C CYS A 175 -2.84 14.24 5.94
N GLN A 176 -3.42 15.37 5.50
CA GLN A 176 -3.68 16.51 6.38
C GLN A 176 -4.63 16.12 7.52
N PHE A 177 -5.76 15.50 7.21
CA PHE A 177 -6.71 15.01 8.20
C PHE A 177 -6.04 14.07 9.20
N THR A 178 -5.15 13.19 8.74
CA THR A 178 -4.37 12.31 9.60
C THR A 178 -3.45 13.08 10.57
N LEU A 179 -2.89 14.21 10.16
CA LEU A 179 -1.92 14.97 10.97
C LEU A 179 -2.56 16.01 11.92
N GLU A 180 -3.87 16.26 11.84
CA GLU A 180 -4.57 17.31 12.62
C GLU A 180 -4.57 17.07 14.15
N GLY A 181 -4.63 15.80 14.57
CA GLY A 181 -4.72 15.39 15.96
C GLY A 181 -6.16 15.35 16.52
N PRO A 182 -6.37 14.71 17.69
CA PRO A 182 -7.71 14.41 18.21
C PRO A 182 -8.42 15.57 18.91
N ALA A 183 -7.78 16.73 19.08
CA ALA A 183 -8.25 17.80 19.97
C ALA A 183 -9.68 18.27 19.64
N SER A 184 -9.99 18.45 18.36
CA SER A 184 -11.32 18.85 17.91
C SER A 184 -12.40 17.81 18.22
N PHE A 185 -12.09 16.53 18.04
CA PHE A 185 -13.00 15.41 18.35
C PHE A 185 -13.33 15.38 19.85
N VAL A 186 -12.31 15.52 20.70
CA VAL A 186 -12.48 15.53 22.17
C VAL A 186 -13.35 16.71 22.60
N GLN A 187 -13.05 17.91 22.10
CA GLN A 187 -13.80 19.13 22.44
C GLN A 187 -15.27 19.03 22.03
N GLU A 188 -15.55 18.53 20.83
CA GLU A 188 -16.91 18.41 20.32
C GLU A 188 -17.72 17.34 21.04
N MET A 189 -17.09 16.22 21.44
CA MET A 189 -17.76 15.16 22.20
C MET A 189 -18.05 15.55 23.66
N ALA A 190 -17.28 16.49 24.21
CA ALA A 190 -17.47 17.02 25.57
C ALA A 190 -18.42 18.24 25.61
N SER A 191 -18.60 18.94 24.50
CA SER A 191 -19.41 20.15 24.42
C SER A 191 -20.92 19.87 24.61
N PRO A 192 -21.65 20.69 25.39
CA PRO A 192 -23.11 20.54 25.52
C PRO A 192 -23.89 20.68 24.20
N ALA A 193 -23.38 21.48 23.27
CA ALA A 193 -24.06 21.75 21.98
C ALA A 193 -23.93 20.59 20.99
N THR A 194 -22.83 19.82 21.09
CA THR A 194 -22.44 18.83 20.07
C THR A 194 -22.21 17.43 20.66
N GLY A 195 -22.24 17.28 21.99
CA GLY A 195 -21.96 16.03 22.70
C GLY A 195 -23.03 14.95 22.47
N TRP A 196 -24.21 15.31 21.96
CA TRP A 196 -25.22 14.35 21.51
C TRP A 196 -24.69 13.38 20.44
N GLN A 197 -23.63 13.76 19.70
CA GLN A 197 -22.94 12.89 18.73
C GLN A 197 -22.39 11.60 19.37
N SER A 198 -22.01 11.65 20.65
CA SER A 198 -21.52 10.47 21.39
C SER A 198 -22.54 9.31 21.37
N GLN A 199 -23.85 9.62 21.34
CA GLN A 199 -24.90 8.62 21.24
C GLN A 199 -24.88 7.89 19.90
N MET A 200 -24.60 8.63 18.81
CA MET A 200 -24.50 8.08 17.46
C MET A 200 -23.26 7.21 17.29
N ILE A 201 -22.16 7.63 17.92
CA ILE A 201 -20.84 7.01 17.77
C ILE A 201 -20.72 5.76 18.66
N MET A 202 -21.16 5.85 19.92
CA MET A 202 -20.99 4.80 20.92
C MET A 202 -22.23 3.91 21.08
N GLY A 203 -23.36 4.26 20.44
CA GLY A 203 -24.60 3.48 20.48
C GLY A 203 -25.34 3.50 21.84
N SER A 204 -24.94 4.38 22.77
CA SER A 204 -25.51 4.46 24.13
C SER A 204 -26.09 5.84 24.40
N GLN A 205 -27.33 5.90 24.90
CA GLN A 205 -27.95 7.17 25.29
C GLN A 205 -27.38 7.69 26.62
N GLY A 206 -27.33 9.02 26.76
CA GLY A 206 -26.92 9.67 28.02
C GLY A 206 -25.47 9.45 28.44
N MET A 207 -24.56 9.23 27.48
CA MET A 207 -23.12 9.10 27.77
C MET A 207 -22.59 10.36 28.45
N LYS A 208 -21.91 10.16 29.59
CA LYS A 208 -21.33 11.28 30.34
C LYS A 208 -20.04 11.79 29.66
N PRO A 209 -19.75 13.10 29.69
CA PRO A 209 -18.56 13.69 29.09
C PRO A 209 -17.23 13.05 29.51
N GLU A 210 -17.14 12.57 30.75
CA GLU A 210 -15.93 11.91 31.28
C GLU A 210 -15.61 10.60 30.55
N ARG A 211 -16.59 10.01 29.87
CA ARG A 211 -16.40 8.82 29.03
C ARG A 211 -16.30 9.14 27.54
N SER A 212 -17.13 10.06 27.04
CA SER A 212 -17.14 10.40 25.61
C SER A 212 -15.89 11.16 25.18
N GLY A 213 -15.35 12.05 26.02
CA GLY A 213 -14.13 12.81 25.72
C GLY A 213 -12.92 11.90 25.41
N PRO A 214 -12.49 11.02 26.33
CA PRO A 214 -11.39 10.09 26.08
C PRO A 214 -11.63 9.16 24.89
N TYR A 215 -12.87 8.68 24.70
CA TYR A 215 -13.22 7.87 23.54
C TYR A 215 -13.10 8.65 22.22
N GLY A 216 -13.26 9.98 22.25
CA GLY A 216 -13.05 10.86 21.10
C GLY A 216 -11.67 10.74 20.48
N CYS A 217 -10.62 10.56 21.28
CA CYS A 217 -9.26 10.31 20.77
C CYS A 217 -9.21 9.00 19.96
N ARG A 218 -9.81 7.94 20.49
CA ARG A 218 -9.88 6.63 19.82
C ARG A 218 -10.70 6.70 18.54
N TYR A 219 -11.85 7.38 18.57
CA TYR A 219 -12.71 7.56 17.40
C TYR A 219 -12.02 8.35 16.27
N TYR A 220 -11.21 9.35 16.63
CA TYR A 220 -10.34 10.06 15.68
C TYR A 220 -9.29 9.13 15.09
N ALA A 221 -8.60 8.32 15.90
CA ALA A 221 -7.57 7.40 15.41
C ALA A 221 -8.11 6.36 14.39
N MET A 222 -9.33 5.86 14.62
CA MET A 222 -10.02 5.01 13.64
C MET A 222 -10.31 5.75 12.32
N ALA A 223 -10.57 7.06 12.38
CA ALA A 223 -10.74 7.91 11.21
C ALA A 223 -9.41 8.15 10.49
N GLN A 224 -8.31 8.42 11.21
CA GLN A 224 -6.97 8.59 10.63
C GLN A 224 -6.55 7.36 9.81
N GLU A 225 -6.74 6.17 10.37
CA GLU A 225 -6.43 4.93 9.67
C GLU A 225 -7.29 4.77 8.41
N SER A 226 -8.58 5.08 8.51
CA SER A 226 -9.48 5.05 7.35
C SER A 226 -9.09 6.07 6.28
N ALA A 227 -8.52 7.22 6.65
CA ALA A 227 -8.06 8.24 5.71
C ALA A 227 -6.89 7.72 4.86
N LEU A 228 -5.90 7.09 5.50
CA LEU A 228 -4.79 6.50 4.75
C LEU A 228 -5.20 5.27 3.94
N TRP A 229 -6.16 4.47 4.42
CA TRP A 229 -6.75 3.42 3.60
C TRP A 229 -7.48 3.96 2.35
N ALA A 230 -8.04 5.17 2.41
CA ALA A 230 -8.59 5.82 1.22
C ALA A 230 -7.48 6.19 0.23
N ALA A 231 -6.37 6.77 0.69
CA ALA A 231 -5.20 7.05 -0.15
C ALA A 231 -4.62 5.78 -0.78
N HIS A 232 -4.43 4.73 0.03
CA HIS A 232 -3.96 3.43 -0.42
C HIS A 232 -4.92 2.81 -1.45
N GLY A 233 -6.24 2.84 -1.22
CA GLY A 233 -7.25 2.29 -2.12
C GLY A 233 -7.28 2.91 -3.52
N LEU A 234 -6.83 4.17 -3.66
CA LEU A 234 -6.70 4.82 -4.98
C LEU A 234 -5.56 4.20 -5.83
N LEU A 235 -4.53 3.68 -5.17
CA LEU A 235 -3.30 3.19 -5.79
C LEU A 235 -3.24 1.66 -5.86
N CYS A 236 -3.67 0.96 -4.79
CA CYS A 236 -3.69 -0.50 -4.70
C CYS A 236 -4.98 -1.07 -5.31
N ARG A 237 -5.00 -1.12 -6.65
CA ARG A 237 -6.14 -1.58 -7.45
C ARG A 237 -5.72 -2.56 -8.53
N SER A 238 -6.68 -3.31 -9.08
CA SER A 238 -6.47 -4.26 -10.17
C SER A 238 -7.35 -3.88 -11.37
N PRO A 239 -6.78 -3.49 -12.53
CA PRO A 239 -5.34 -3.41 -12.81
C PRO A 239 -4.64 -2.25 -12.07
N PRO A 240 -3.33 -2.37 -11.76
CA PRO A 240 -2.58 -1.30 -11.11
C PRO A 240 -2.53 -0.01 -11.94
N PRO A 241 -2.40 1.17 -11.30
CA PRO A 241 -2.23 2.42 -12.03
C PRO A 241 -0.95 2.39 -12.86
N ASN A 242 -1.02 2.91 -14.07
CA ASN A 242 0.19 3.11 -14.88
C ASN A 242 1.10 4.15 -14.19
N ARG A 243 2.40 4.14 -14.54
CA ARG A 243 3.37 5.03 -13.88
C ARG A 243 3.12 6.51 -14.18
N GLN A 244 2.48 6.82 -15.31
CA GLN A 244 2.14 8.19 -15.70
C GLN A 244 1.11 8.79 -14.74
N PHE A 245 0.10 8.01 -14.35
CA PHE A 245 -0.90 8.40 -13.34
C PHE A 245 -0.23 8.77 -12.00
N CYS A 246 0.70 7.95 -11.51
CA CYS A 246 1.44 8.24 -10.28
C CYS A 246 2.32 9.49 -10.41
N LEU A 247 3.01 9.65 -11.54
CA LEU A 247 3.80 10.86 -11.82
C LEU A 247 2.93 12.12 -11.83
N ASP A 248 1.75 12.06 -12.45
CA ASP A 248 0.86 13.21 -12.57
C ASP A 248 0.25 13.62 -11.21
N ILE A 249 0.03 12.66 -10.29
CA ILE A 249 -0.28 12.94 -8.88
C ILE A 249 0.84 13.78 -8.26
N LEU A 250 2.09 13.31 -8.38
CA LEU A 250 3.26 13.95 -7.77
C LEU A 250 3.56 15.33 -8.39
N LYS A 251 3.34 15.50 -9.70
CA LYS A 251 3.47 16.82 -10.36
C LYS A 251 2.41 17.80 -9.87
N LYS A 252 1.20 17.32 -9.57
CA LYS A 252 0.10 18.17 -9.12
C LYS A 252 0.28 18.66 -7.68
N LYS A 253 0.68 17.76 -6.78
CA LYS A 253 0.91 18.06 -5.35
C LYS A 253 2.13 17.29 -4.83
N PRO A 254 3.36 17.78 -5.07
CA PRO A 254 4.57 17.12 -4.58
C PRO A 254 4.66 17.13 -3.04
N GLU A 255 3.95 18.03 -2.35
CA GLU A 255 3.84 18.11 -0.88
C GLU A 255 3.22 16.85 -0.28
N VAL A 256 2.48 16.05 -1.06
CA VAL A 256 1.96 14.75 -0.62
C VAL A 256 3.08 13.85 -0.08
N LEU A 257 4.28 13.91 -0.67
CA LEU A 257 5.42 13.12 -0.19
C LEU A 257 5.83 13.55 1.21
N ASP A 258 5.86 14.85 1.49
CA ASP A 258 6.22 15.37 2.80
C ASP A 258 5.20 14.92 3.84
N LEU A 259 3.91 15.07 3.54
CA LEU A 259 2.83 14.67 4.43
C LEU A 259 2.80 13.15 4.67
N LEU A 260 3.13 12.33 3.66
CA LEU A 260 3.20 10.88 3.82
C LEU A 260 4.37 10.48 4.73
N PHE A 261 5.53 11.13 4.62
CA PHE A 261 6.62 10.91 5.56
C PHE A 261 6.26 11.37 6.97
N ASP A 262 5.60 12.53 7.11
CA ASP A 262 5.12 13.03 8.41
C ASP A 262 4.12 12.04 9.04
N CYS A 263 3.22 11.44 8.24
CA CYS A 263 2.33 10.35 8.69
C CYS A 263 3.10 9.09 9.09
N ALA A 264 4.16 8.73 8.35
CA ALA A 264 4.97 7.53 8.59
C ALA A 264 5.83 7.60 9.86
N VAL A 265 6.15 8.81 10.33
CA VAL A 265 6.91 9.03 11.58
C VAL A 265 6.03 9.35 12.79
N MET A 266 4.70 9.26 12.66
CA MET A 266 3.78 9.51 13.77
C MET A 266 4.01 8.51 14.92
N ASP A 267 4.07 9.04 16.14
CA ASP A 267 4.11 8.22 17.34
C ASP A 267 2.84 7.38 17.49
N ARG A 268 3.01 6.15 18.01
CA ARG A 268 1.89 5.26 18.30
C ARG A 268 1.03 5.85 19.44
N PRO A 269 -0.27 6.08 19.23
CA PRO A 269 -1.11 6.70 20.24
C PRO A 269 -1.54 5.73 21.32
N ALA A 270 -1.51 6.17 22.59
CA ALA A 270 -1.93 5.34 23.73
C ALA A 270 -3.43 4.96 23.71
N TRP A 271 -4.27 5.71 22.99
CA TRP A 271 -5.71 5.48 22.88
C TRP A 271 -6.12 4.50 21.77
N TYR A 272 -5.21 4.21 20.84
CA TYR A 272 -5.39 3.28 19.72
C TYR A 272 -4.05 2.62 19.37
N PRO A 273 -3.44 1.86 20.29
CA PRO A 273 -2.09 1.36 20.11
C PRO A 273 -1.98 0.31 18.99
N GLU A 274 -3.08 -0.29 18.55
CA GLU A 274 -3.15 -1.19 17.39
C GLU A 274 -3.12 -0.47 16.03
N MET A 275 -3.01 0.86 16.00
CA MET A 275 -3.04 1.68 14.79
C MET A 275 -2.02 1.27 13.72
N GLU A 276 -2.46 1.36 12.46
CA GLU A 276 -1.67 1.00 11.26
C GLU A 276 -1.23 2.20 10.40
N THR A 277 -1.51 3.43 10.84
CA THR A 277 -1.40 4.65 10.02
C THR A 277 0.01 4.88 9.46
N ASP A 278 1.04 4.70 10.28
CA ASP A 278 2.44 4.81 9.86
C ASP A 278 2.79 3.86 8.71
N THR A 279 2.30 2.63 8.83
CA THR A 279 2.54 1.52 7.91
C THR A 279 1.80 1.71 6.60
N ILE A 280 0.53 2.15 6.66
CA ILE A 280 -0.25 2.45 5.44
C ILE A 280 0.36 3.63 4.70
N ALA A 281 0.88 4.65 5.39
CA ALA A 281 1.60 5.75 4.76
C ALA A 281 2.85 5.25 4.01
N CYS A 282 3.59 4.32 4.60
CA CYS A 282 4.70 3.63 3.95
C CYS A 282 4.24 2.89 2.68
N GLU A 283 3.20 2.07 2.74
CA GLU A 283 2.67 1.36 1.55
C GLU A 283 2.22 2.33 0.45
N VAL A 284 1.59 3.46 0.80
CA VAL A 284 1.24 4.52 -0.18
C VAL A 284 2.50 5.07 -0.87
N LEU A 285 3.59 5.31 -0.14
CA LEU A 285 4.88 5.69 -0.72
C LEU A 285 5.40 4.60 -1.67
N ALA A 286 5.37 3.33 -1.26
CA ALA A 286 5.81 2.22 -2.09
C ALA A 286 5.00 2.10 -3.40
N LEU A 287 3.68 2.27 -3.34
CA LEU A 287 2.78 2.23 -4.50
C LEU A 287 3.05 3.36 -5.50
N LEU A 288 3.35 4.56 -5.02
CA LEU A 288 3.71 5.73 -5.85
C LEU A 288 4.98 5.48 -6.66
N PHE A 289 5.96 4.75 -6.09
CA PHE A 289 7.26 4.47 -6.70
C PHE A 289 7.42 3.02 -7.20
N HIS A 290 6.35 2.21 -7.20
CA HIS A 290 6.44 0.81 -7.58
C HIS A 290 6.92 0.64 -9.04
N TYR A 291 7.73 -0.38 -9.28
CA TYR A 291 8.18 -0.73 -10.64
C TYR A 291 7.02 -1.32 -11.47
N PRO A 292 7.00 -1.13 -12.80
CA PRO A 292 6.07 -1.88 -13.64
C PRO A 292 6.20 -3.40 -13.39
N LEU A 293 5.08 -4.11 -13.21
CA LEU A 293 5.05 -5.53 -12.79
C LEU A 293 5.72 -6.51 -13.77
N HIS A 294 6.09 -6.05 -14.96
CA HIS A 294 6.80 -6.83 -15.97
C HIS A 294 8.31 -6.56 -16.02
N ILE A 295 8.82 -5.70 -15.12
CA ILE A 295 10.22 -5.29 -15.02
C ILE A 295 10.79 -5.82 -13.70
N VAL A 296 12.00 -6.38 -13.78
CA VAL A 296 12.83 -6.66 -12.60
C VAL A 296 13.98 -5.65 -12.58
N PRO A 297 14.13 -4.83 -11.51
CA PRO A 297 15.19 -3.82 -11.43
C PRO A 297 16.59 -4.41 -11.68
N GLY A 298 17.41 -3.71 -12.46
CA GLY A 298 18.78 -4.13 -12.82
C GLY A 298 18.89 -5.24 -13.87
N VAL A 299 17.80 -5.82 -14.37
CA VAL A 299 17.86 -6.81 -15.45
C VAL A 299 17.90 -6.10 -16.80
N SER A 300 19.01 -6.25 -17.52
CA SER A 300 19.10 -5.81 -18.92
C SER A 300 18.19 -6.67 -19.79
N MET A 301 17.27 -6.05 -20.52
CA MET A 301 16.47 -6.74 -21.54
C MET A 301 16.96 -6.39 -22.93
N SER A 302 16.91 -7.35 -23.85
CA SER A 302 17.18 -7.12 -25.27
C SER A 302 16.22 -6.06 -25.84
N PRO A 303 16.70 -5.08 -26.62
CA PRO A 303 15.91 -3.97 -27.17
C PRO A 303 14.83 -4.39 -28.19
N ALA A 304 14.70 -5.68 -28.48
CA ALA A 304 13.97 -6.18 -29.63
C ALA A 304 12.42 -6.17 -29.47
N ILE A 305 11.89 -5.94 -28.26
CA ILE A 305 10.43 -5.82 -28.02
C ILE A 305 10.13 -4.61 -27.15
N ASP A 306 9.45 -3.66 -27.78
CA ASP A 306 8.86 -2.43 -27.24
C ASP A 306 9.82 -1.58 -26.38
N ALA A 307 11.00 -1.31 -26.92
CA ALA A 307 11.99 -0.43 -26.30
C ALA A 307 11.42 0.97 -26.02
N ALA A 308 10.53 1.47 -26.88
CA ALA A 308 9.91 2.79 -26.72
C ALA A 308 8.99 2.86 -25.50
N PHE A 309 8.09 1.87 -25.32
CA PHE A 309 7.20 1.81 -24.15
C PHE A 309 7.99 1.72 -22.84
N LYS A 310 9.01 0.85 -22.79
CA LYS A 310 9.84 0.68 -21.59
C LYS A 310 10.69 1.91 -21.27
N VAL A 311 11.26 2.55 -22.29
CA VAL A 311 11.98 3.82 -22.13
C VAL A 311 11.06 4.89 -21.56
N GLN A 312 9.80 4.92 -22.00
CA GLN A 312 8.82 5.87 -21.49
C GLN A 312 8.45 5.58 -20.04
N GLU A 313 8.13 4.33 -19.66
CA GLU A 313 7.83 3.99 -18.26
C GLU A 313 9.01 4.25 -17.33
N TRP A 314 10.22 3.89 -17.75
CA TRP A 314 11.44 4.15 -16.99
C TRP A 314 11.73 5.65 -16.86
N LYS A 315 11.49 6.43 -17.92
CA LYS A 315 11.59 7.90 -17.89
C LYS A 315 10.57 8.49 -16.91
N THR A 316 9.33 8.04 -16.96
CA THR A 316 8.26 8.47 -16.05
C THR A 316 8.63 8.17 -14.59
N MET A 317 9.14 6.98 -14.29
CA MET A 317 9.59 6.64 -12.94
C MET A 317 10.78 7.48 -12.50
N GLY A 318 11.76 7.73 -13.38
CA GLY A 318 12.87 8.64 -13.09
C GLY A 318 12.40 10.07 -12.78
N GLN A 319 11.35 10.56 -13.47
CA GLN A 319 10.74 11.85 -13.14
C GLN A 319 10.04 11.84 -11.78
N SER A 320 9.36 10.74 -11.42
CA SER A 320 8.75 10.61 -10.08
C SER A 320 9.82 10.65 -8.98
N LEU A 321 10.91 9.89 -9.16
CA LEU A 321 12.02 9.86 -8.19
C LEU A 321 12.78 11.20 -8.13
N ALA A 322 12.87 11.93 -9.24
CA ALA A 322 13.39 13.30 -9.24
C ALA A 322 12.52 14.25 -8.40
N ILE A 323 11.19 14.08 -8.41
CA ILE A 323 10.30 14.86 -7.53
C ILE A 323 10.61 14.55 -6.06
N LEU A 324 10.74 13.26 -5.69
CA LEU A 324 11.10 12.84 -4.33
C LEU A 324 12.43 13.45 -3.86
N THR A 325 13.49 13.25 -4.63
CA THR A 325 14.85 13.71 -4.31
C THR A 325 14.99 15.24 -4.36
N SER A 326 14.09 15.95 -5.03
CA SER A 326 14.01 17.42 -4.98
C SER A 326 13.34 17.96 -3.71
N ARG A 327 12.66 17.13 -2.91
CA ARG A 327 12.04 17.57 -1.66
C ARG A 327 13.13 17.88 -0.63
N LYS A 328 12.85 18.87 0.21
CA LYS A 328 13.75 19.25 1.29
C LYS A 328 13.89 18.09 2.28
N ASP A 329 15.14 17.80 2.67
CA ASP A 329 15.47 16.79 3.67
C ASP A 329 14.95 15.37 3.33
N TRP A 330 14.72 15.05 2.04
CA TRP A 330 14.11 13.78 1.61
C TRP A 330 14.82 12.54 2.16
N ALA A 331 16.16 12.57 2.22
CA ALA A 331 16.95 11.47 2.74
C ALA A 331 16.79 11.33 4.26
N ALA A 332 16.75 12.44 4.99
CA ALA A 332 16.48 12.45 6.43
C ALA A 332 15.10 11.87 6.73
N LYS A 333 14.07 12.22 5.95
CA LYS A 333 12.71 11.67 6.11
C LYS A 333 12.65 10.14 5.98
N ILE A 334 13.39 9.56 5.04
CA ILE A 334 13.50 8.10 4.90
C ILE A 334 14.18 7.48 6.14
N ILE A 335 15.19 8.15 6.68
CA ILE A 335 15.94 7.71 7.86
C ILE A 335 15.06 7.81 9.12
N ASP A 336 14.31 8.90 9.28
CA ASP A 336 13.45 9.13 10.44
C ASP A 336 12.38 8.04 10.58
N VAL A 337 11.82 7.54 9.46
CA VAL A 337 10.88 6.41 9.49
C VAL A 337 11.57 5.13 10.01
N TRP A 338 12.80 4.85 9.57
CA TRP A 338 13.55 3.70 10.06
C TRP A 338 13.85 3.79 11.55
N GLU A 339 14.32 4.95 12.02
CA GLU A 339 14.63 5.17 13.43
C GLU A 339 13.39 5.10 14.30
N LYS A 340 12.26 5.66 13.86
CA LYS A 340 10.98 5.55 14.56
C LYS A 340 10.62 4.09 14.85
N VAL A 341 10.75 3.20 13.87
CA VAL A 341 10.46 1.77 14.06
C VAL A 341 11.44 1.12 15.05
N LYS A 342 12.71 1.53 15.01
CA LYS A 342 13.77 1.02 15.88
C LYS A 342 13.63 1.47 17.34
N GLU A 343 13.23 2.72 17.56
CA GLU A 343 13.07 3.33 18.88
C GLU A 343 11.80 2.88 19.62
N GLU A 344 10.82 2.36 18.88
CA GLU A 344 9.56 1.93 19.45
C GLU A 344 9.74 0.66 20.30
N ASP A 345 9.52 0.79 21.61
CA ASP A 345 9.73 -0.28 22.60
C ASP A 345 8.46 -1.12 22.85
N TRP A 346 8.60 -2.44 22.74
CA TRP A 346 7.47 -3.37 22.91
C TRP A 346 6.86 -3.33 24.31
N GLY A 347 7.66 -3.08 25.35
CA GLY A 347 7.19 -2.97 26.73
C GLY A 347 6.31 -1.75 26.94
N LYS A 348 6.70 -0.60 26.36
CA LYS A 348 5.85 0.59 26.29
C LYS A 348 4.54 0.31 25.55
N ILE A 349 4.59 -0.38 24.41
CA ILE A 349 3.38 -0.73 23.64
C ILE A 349 2.46 -1.63 24.46
N LYS A 350 2.99 -2.66 25.12
CA LYS A 350 2.18 -3.57 25.96
C LYS A 350 1.47 -2.81 27.08
N ASN A 351 2.18 -1.88 27.74
CA ASN A 351 1.57 -1.01 28.74
C ASN A 351 0.44 -0.13 28.19
N MET A 352 0.52 0.33 26.94
CA MET A 352 -0.57 1.06 26.29
C MET A 352 -1.78 0.14 26.05
N PHE A 353 -1.55 -1.07 25.54
CA PHE A 353 -2.58 -2.09 25.32
C PHE A 353 -3.36 -2.40 26.59
N ASP A 354 -2.66 -2.62 27.71
CA ASP A 354 -3.30 -3.00 28.98
C ASP A 354 -4.17 -1.88 29.58
N ARG A 355 -3.89 -0.62 29.21
CA ARG A 355 -4.57 0.57 29.72
C ARG A 355 -5.73 1.02 28.84
N VAL A 356 -5.75 0.65 27.56
CA VAL A 356 -6.68 1.24 26.58
C VAL A 356 -8.15 1.02 26.93
N GLN A 357 -8.50 -0.15 27.46
CA GLN A 357 -9.88 -0.46 27.86
C GLN A 357 -10.34 0.36 29.06
N LYS A 358 -9.45 0.59 30.03
CA LYS A 358 -9.78 1.31 31.26
C LYS A 358 -9.80 2.82 31.05
N GLU A 359 -8.89 3.34 30.23
CA GLU A 359 -8.66 4.79 30.09
C GLU A 359 -9.39 5.41 28.90
N TYR A 360 -9.60 4.63 27.83
CA TYR A 360 -10.21 5.11 26.58
C TYR A 360 -11.48 4.36 26.19
N TYR A 361 -12.01 3.53 27.09
CA TYR A 361 -13.30 2.86 26.97
C TYR A 361 -13.49 2.08 25.66
N THR A 362 -12.47 1.36 25.19
CA THR A 362 -12.64 0.50 24.01
C THR A 362 -13.80 -0.47 24.22
N GLN A 363 -14.69 -0.54 23.23
CA GLN A 363 -15.86 -1.44 23.27
C GLN A 363 -15.47 -2.88 22.98
N ASN A 364 -14.38 -3.08 22.22
CA ASN A 364 -13.82 -4.39 21.91
C ASN A 364 -12.45 -4.49 22.59
N PRO A 365 -12.24 -5.46 23.51
CA PRO A 365 -10.94 -5.68 24.12
C PRO A 365 -9.95 -6.14 23.03
N LEU A 366 -8.72 -5.64 23.12
CA LEU A 366 -7.63 -6.08 22.24
C LEU A 366 -7.14 -7.45 22.71
N ASP A 367 -6.96 -8.35 21.76
CA ASP A 367 -6.42 -9.68 22.02
C ASP A 367 -4.92 -9.75 21.72
N GLU A 368 -4.30 -10.88 22.08
CA GLU A 368 -2.88 -11.11 21.84
C GLU A 368 -2.56 -11.11 20.33
N LYS A 369 -3.52 -11.45 19.47
CA LYS A 369 -3.35 -11.40 18.02
C LYS A 369 -3.20 -9.96 17.52
N ALA A 370 -4.07 -9.06 17.97
CA ALA A 370 -3.97 -7.64 17.65
C ALA A 370 -2.63 -7.04 18.14
N PHE A 371 -2.15 -7.49 19.30
CA PHE A 371 -0.84 -7.09 19.80
C PHE A 371 0.30 -7.60 18.92
N GLN A 372 0.29 -8.88 18.54
CA GLN A 372 1.31 -9.46 17.65
C GLN A 372 1.33 -8.79 16.27
N GLN A 373 0.16 -8.37 15.77
CA GLN A 373 0.04 -7.75 14.45
C GLN A 373 0.79 -6.42 14.33
N ILE A 374 1.05 -5.74 15.46
CA ILE A 374 1.90 -4.54 15.50
C ILE A 374 3.30 -4.81 14.95
N PHE A 375 3.87 -5.97 15.27
CA PHE A 375 5.21 -6.33 14.80
C PHE A 375 5.20 -6.63 13.30
N SER A 376 4.11 -7.18 12.76
CA SER A 376 3.91 -7.24 11.32
C SER A 376 3.86 -5.83 10.70
N TYR A 377 3.12 -4.88 11.27
CA TYR A 377 3.07 -3.50 10.75
C TYR A 377 4.44 -2.80 10.76
N ARG A 378 5.19 -2.96 11.86
CA ARG A 378 6.59 -2.51 11.96
C ARG A 378 7.46 -3.15 10.89
N GLY A 379 7.29 -4.45 10.65
CA GLY A 379 7.98 -5.21 9.61
C GLY A 379 7.73 -4.66 8.22
N ILE A 380 6.47 -4.36 7.90
CA ILE A 380 6.06 -3.73 6.63
C ILE A 380 6.77 -2.38 6.45
N SER A 381 6.75 -1.52 7.48
CA SER A 381 7.42 -0.22 7.43
C SER A 381 8.91 -0.36 7.11
N ARG A 382 9.61 -1.33 7.72
CA ARG A 382 11.03 -1.61 7.45
C ARG A 382 11.30 -2.03 6.02
N ILE A 383 10.56 -3.01 5.51
CA ILE A 383 10.77 -3.52 4.15
C ILE A 383 10.38 -2.49 3.09
N VAL A 384 9.40 -1.63 3.37
CA VAL A 384 9.06 -0.49 2.50
C VAL A 384 10.21 0.51 2.45
N ILE A 385 10.81 0.90 3.58
CA ILE A 385 11.96 1.80 3.59
C ILE A 385 13.13 1.21 2.80
N LEU A 386 13.44 -0.08 3.01
CA LEU A 386 14.47 -0.77 2.22
C LEU A 386 14.13 -0.79 0.72
N ARG A 387 12.86 -1.00 0.37
CA ARG A 387 12.38 -0.93 -1.03
C ARG A 387 12.54 0.47 -1.62
N LEU A 388 12.24 1.54 -0.88
CA LEU A 388 12.44 2.92 -1.32
C LEU A 388 13.93 3.22 -1.54
N ILE A 389 14.80 2.82 -0.60
CA ILE A 389 16.26 2.94 -0.75
C ILE A 389 16.72 2.20 -2.00
N ALA A 390 16.34 0.94 -2.18
CA ALA A 390 16.69 0.15 -3.37
C ALA A 390 16.19 0.81 -4.68
N THR A 391 15.02 1.46 -4.63
CA THR A 391 14.41 2.11 -5.80
C THR A 391 15.10 3.40 -6.17
N VAL A 392 15.30 4.30 -5.21
CA VAL A 392 15.99 5.58 -5.42
C VAL A 392 17.43 5.34 -5.86
N THR A 393 18.12 4.39 -5.23
CA THR A 393 19.52 4.08 -5.56
C THR A 393 19.66 3.43 -6.93
N HIS A 394 18.66 2.70 -7.43
CA HIS A 394 18.70 2.20 -8.80
C HIS A 394 18.69 3.33 -9.85
N ALA A 395 18.12 4.49 -9.51
CA ALA A 395 18.07 5.68 -10.36
C ALA A 395 18.95 6.83 -9.85
N ALA A 396 19.93 6.56 -8.97
CA ALA A 396 20.67 7.56 -8.21
C ALA A 396 21.24 8.70 -9.07
N ASP A 397 21.98 8.36 -10.12
CA ASP A 397 22.62 9.35 -11.00
C ASP A 397 21.60 10.22 -11.75
N ARG A 398 20.43 9.66 -12.09
CA ARG A 398 19.38 10.39 -12.81
C ARG A 398 18.61 11.36 -11.92
N CYS A 399 18.59 11.09 -10.62
CA CYS A 399 17.82 11.84 -9.64
C CYS A 399 18.72 12.71 -8.75
N GLY A 400 20.01 12.85 -9.09
CA GLY A 400 20.92 13.73 -8.37
C GLY A 400 21.29 13.25 -6.96
N VAL A 401 21.16 11.96 -6.66
CA VAL A 401 21.51 11.41 -5.34
C VAL A 401 23.02 11.51 -5.13
N THR A 402 23.43 12.17 -4.07
CA THR A 402 24.82 12.46 -3.69
C THR A 402 25.48 11.29 -2.98
N ASN A 403 26.82 11.30 -2.85
CA ASN A 403 27.53 10.25 -2.11
C ASN A 403 27.16 10.24 -0.63
N VAL A 404 26.99 11.40 0.00
CA VAL A 404 26.64 11.47 1.42
C VAL A 404 25.27 10.88 1.71
N GLU A 405 24.32 11.03 0.79
CA GLU A 405 23.00 10.38 0.90
C GLU A 405 23.12 8.86 0.76
N LEU A 406 23.92 8.35 -0.19
CA LEU A 406 24.20 6.91 -0.31
C LEU A 406 24.88 6.36 0.96
N GLU A 407 25.88 7.08 1.46
CA GLU A 407 26.61 6.75 2.68
C GLU A 407 25.69 6.74 3.91
N SER A 408 24.75 7.67 3.99
CA SER A 408 23.74 7.76 5.06
C SER A 408 22.77 6.58 5.09
N PHE A 409 22.49 5.94 3.94
CA PHE A 409 21.64 4.76 3.88
C PHE A 409 22.37 3.44 4.11
N LEU A 410 23.72 3.43 4.10
CA LEU A 410 24.50 2.20 4.28
C LEU A 410 24.17 1.49 5.59
N HIS A 411 24.05 2.24 6.68
CA HIS A 411 23.80 1.66 7.99
C HIS A 411 22.44 0.94 8.04
N ILE A 412 21.38 1.58 7.54
CA ILE A 412 20.02 1.02 7.44
C ILE A 412 20.02 -0.28 6.62
N ALA A 413 20.58 -0.24 5.41
CA ALA A 413 20.58 -1.39 4.52
C ALA A 413 21.45 -2.55 5.06
N TYR A 414 22.52 -2.22 5.78
CA TYR A 414 23.38 -3.19 6.45
C TYR A 414 22.69 -3.86 7.65
N GLU A 415 22.00 -3.11 8.51
CA GLU A 415 21.17 -3.68 9.57
C GLU A 415 20.07 -4.59 9.00
N GLY A 416 19.41 -4.15 7.92
CA GLY A 416 18.44 -4.96 7.18
C GLY A 416 19.02 -6.24 6.58
N SER A 417 20.34 -6.36 6.44
CA SER A 417 20.99 -7.55 5.89
C SER A 417 21.34 -8.61 6.94
N PHE A 418 21.05 -8.35 8.22
CA PHE A 418 21.40 -9.29 9.29
C PHE A 418 20.59 -10.59 9.23
N LYS A 419 21.18 -11.68 9.71
CA LYS A 419 20.51 -12.99 9.75
C LYS A 419 19.24 -12.89 10.60
N ILE A 420 18.12 -13.37 10.04
CA ILE A 420 16.90 -13.67 10.80
C ILE A 420 17.10 -15.04 11.47
N LYS A 421 16.99 -15.08 12.80
CA LYS A 421 17.07 -16.33 13.58
C LYS A 421 15.79 -17.15 13.40
N GLY A 422 15.87 -18.47 13.38
CA GLY A 422 14.69 -19.32 13.15
C GLY A 422 13.80 -19.44 14.39
N SER A 423 12.62 -20.05 14.23
CA SER A 423 11.68 -20.26 15.35
C SER A 423 12.20 -21.19 16.45
N ALA A 424 13.09 -22.11 16.09
CA ALA A 424 13.77 -23.00 17.04
C ALA A 424 14.84 -22.29 17.88
N ASP A 425 15.24 -21.06 17.50
CA ASP A 425 16.30 -20.29 18.15
C ASP A 425 15.76 -19.23 19.14
N HIS A 426 14.46 -19.26 19.46
CA HIS A 426 13.83 -18.27 20.34
C HIS A 426 14.12 -18.53 21.81
N LEU A 427 14.74 -17.56 22.47
CA LEU A 427 15.07 -17.65 23.89
C LEU A 427 14.07 -16.89 24.77
N ASN A 428 13.29 -15.96 24.20
CA ASN A 428 12.29 -15.13 24.90
C ASN A 428 11.25 -14.50 23.94
N GLU A 429 10.26 -13.79 24.50
CA GLU A 429 9.19 -13.09 23.76
C GLU A 429 9.73 -12.02 22.79
N LYS A 430 10.77 -11.29 23.19
CA LYS A 430 11.39 -10.25 22.35
C LYS A 430 11.96 -10.86 21.06
N ASP A 431 12.58 -12.04 21.15
CA ASP A 431 13.08 -12.75 19.97
C ASP A 431 11.93 -13.20 19.05
N ALA A 432 10.78 -13.59 19.61
CA ALA A 432 9.59 -13.96 18.83
C ALA A 432 9.00 -12.75 18.09
N TYR A 433 8.87 -11.61 18.76
CA TYR A 433 8.40 -10.36 18.12
C TYR A 433 9.35 -9.87 17.03
N THR A 434 10.66 -9.97 17.28
CA THR A 434 11.69 -9.64 16.27
C THR A 434 11.60 -10.57 15.06
N LEU A 435 11.24 -11.84 15.25
CA LEU A 435 11.04 -12.75 14.12
C LEU A 435 9.84 -12.33 13.27
N ILE A 436 8.71 -12.03 13.89
CA ILE A 436 7.50 -11.57 13.18
C ILE A 436 7.85 -10.34 12.35
N GLU A 437 8.47 -9.33 12.98
CA GLU A 437 8.85 -8.08 12.33
C GLU A 437 9.76 -8.30 11.12
N ARG A 438 10.81 -9.11 11.25
CA ARG A 438 11.83 -9.26 10.20
C ARG A 438 11.43 -10.26 9.10
N SER A 439 10.45 -11.12 9.36
CA SER A 439 9.97 -12.14 8.41
C SER A 439 8.71 -11.71 7.66
N GLU A 440 8.19 -10.52 7.95
CA GLU A 440 6.99 -9.99 7.31
C GLU A 440 7.24 -9.71 5.82
N GLU A 441 6.19 -9.83 5.02
CA GLU A 441 6.21 -9.51 3.59
C GLU A 441 4.98 -8.70 3.21
N VAL A 442 5.14 -7.78 2.26
CA VAL A 442 3.97 -7.18 1.61
C VAL A 442 3.54 -8.08 0.46
N PHE A 443 2.29 -8.53 0.50
CA PHE A 443 1.61 -9.21 -0.61
C PHE A 443 0.14 -8.78 -0.61
N ARG A 444 -0.10 -7.54 -1.06
CA ARG A 444 -1.36 -6.83 -0.84
C ARG A 444 -2.28 -6.98 -2.04
N SER A 445 -3.50 -7.47 -1.80
CA SER A 445 -4.60 -7.40 -2.77
C SER A 445 -5.46 -6.16 -2.50
N PRO A 446 -6.17 -5.62 -3.51
CA PRO A 446 -7.13 -4.53 -3.32
C PRO A 446 -8.18 -4.86 -2.24
N LEU A 447 -8.59 -3.86 -1.46
CA LEU A 447 -9.44 -4.07 -0.27
C LEU A 447 -10.78 -4.77 -0.60
N TYR A 448 -11.35 -4.54 -1.79
CA TYR A 448 -12.59 -5.22 -2.20
C TYR A 448 -12.48 -6.75 -2.20
N THR A 449 -11.28 -7.34 -2.36
CA THR A 449 -11.10 -8.80 -2.36
C THR A 449 -11.36 -9.42 -0.99
N VAL A 450 -11.15 -8.68 0.10
CA VAL A 450 -11.44 -9.12 1.47
C VAL A 450 -12.94 -9.41 1.62
N THR A 451 -13.78 -8.51 1.09
CA THR A 451 -15.25 -8.64 1.19
C THR A 451 -15.83 -9.59 0.15
N THR A 452 -15.32 -9.57 -1.07
CA THR A 452 -15.87 -10.35 -2.20
C THR A 452 -15.31 -11.77 -2.29
N LYS A 453 -14.19 -12.05 -1.61
CA LYS A 453 -13.41 -13.30 -1.72
C LYS A 453 -13.01 -13.64 -3.17
N GLN A 454 -13.02 -12.65 -4.06
CA GLN A 454 -12.62 -12.83 -5.44
C GLN A 454 -11.09 -12.77 -5.55
N ALA A 455 -10.53 -13.73 -6.27
CA ALA A 455 -9.13 -13.67 -6.64
C ALA A 455 -8.90 -12.49 -7.59
N VAL A 456 -7.74 -11.85 -7.45
CA VAL A 456 -7.27 -10.89 -8.43
C VAL A 456 -6.30 -11.56 -9.38
N ASP A 457 -6.41 -11.22 -10.66
CA ASP A 457 -5.46 -11.68 -11.68
C ASP A 457 -4.05 -11.14 -11.40
N ASP A 458 -3.99 -9.97 -10.75
CA ASP A 458 -2.75 -9.26 -10.43
C ASP A 458 -2.77 -8.67 -9.03
N VAL A 459 -1.86 -9.19 -8.19
CA VAL A 459 -1.51 -8.61 -6.88
C VAL A 459 -0.71 -7.32 -7.11
N PRO A 460 -1.25 -6.13 -6.79
CA PRO A 460 -0.65 -4.86 -7.17
C PRO A 460 0.63 -4.51 -6.41
N GLU A 461 0.76 -4.97 -5.17
CA GLU A 461 1.91 -4.62 -4.32
C GLU A 461 2.54 -5.87 -3.73
N HIS A 462 3.84 -5.97 -3.90
CA HIS A 462 4.63 -7.02 -3.29
C HIS A 462 6.03 -6.53 -2.92
N ILE A 463 6.45 -6.83 -1.70
CA ILE A 463 7.79 -6.54 -1.18
C ILE A 463 8.24 -7.76 -0.40
N ALA A 464 9.40 -8.30 -0.76
CA ALA A 464 9.95 -9.46 -0.07
C ALA A 464 10.38 -9.09 1.35
N ASP A 465 10.53 -10.12 2.19
CA ASP A 465 10.99 -9.96 3.56
C ASP A 465 12.35 -9.25 3.66
N GLU A 466 12.70 -8.86 4.88
CA GLU A 466 13.93 -8.14 5.18
C GLU A 466 15.18 -8.94 4.75
N SER A 467 15.13 -10.27 4.77
CA SER A 467 16.26 -11.14 4.40
C SER A 467 16.63 -11.08 2.92
N VAL A 468 15.71 -10.63 2.06
CA VAL A 468 15.95 -10.37 0.63
C VAL A 468 16.07 -8.87 0.39
N MET A 469 15.22 -8.05 1.00
CA MET A 469 15.17 -6.62 0.72
C MET A 469 16.34 -5.84 1.30
N GLY A 470 16.82 -6.20 2.50
CA GLY A 470 18.03 -5.63 3.09
C GLY A 470 19.25 -5.82 2.18
N PRO A 471 19.60 -7.07 1.80
CA PRO A 471 20.72 -7.32 0.88
C PRO A 471 20.54 -6.67 -0.50
N THR A 472 19.30 -6.55 -1.00
CA THR A 472 19.04 -5.87 -2.27
C THR A 472 19.37 -4.39 -2.17
N ALA A 473 18.87 -3.69 -1.14
CA ALA A 473 19.15 -2.28 -0.89
C ALA A 473 20.65 -2.05 -0.67
N LEU A 474 21.31 -2.88 0.14
CA LEU A 474 22.74 -2.74 0.43
C LEU A 474 23.59 -2.94 -0.83
N THR A 475 23.31 -4.00 -1.61
CA THR A 475 24.06 -4.25 -2.85
C THR A 475 23.88 -3.10 -3.84
N ARG A 476 22.68 -2.50 -3.93
CA ARG A 476 22.44 -1.33 -4.80
C ARG A 476 23.21 -0.09 -4.35
N LEU A 477 23.34 0.15 -3.05
CA LEU A 477 24.20 1.21 -2.53
C LEU A 477 25.66 0.95 -2.91
N LEU A 478 26.16 -0.27 -2.67
CA LEU A 478 27.52 -0.67 -3.01
C LEU A 478 27.79 -0.56 -4.53
N VAL A 479 26.82 -0.91 -5.38
CA VAL A 479 26.88 -0.72 -6.84
C VAL A 479 27.13 0.74 -7.19
N ASN A 480 26.38 1.67 -6.61
CA ASN A 480 26.57 3.10 -6.88
C ASN A 480 27.92 3.61 -6.39
N LEU A 481 28.35 3.19 -5.20
CA LEU A 481 29.67 3.55 -4.65
C LEU A 481 30.82 2.98 -5.52
N ALA A 482 30.67 1.76 -6.03
CA ALA A 482 31.61 1.15 -6.97
C ALA A 482 31.67 1.94 -8.28
N GLN A 483 30.51 2.25 -8.86
CA GLN A 483 30.39 3.02 -10.10
C GLN A 483 31.07 4.39 -9.99
N ARG A 484 30.99 5.02 -8.82
CA ARG A 484 31.62 6.31 -8.51
C ARG A 484 33.07 6.21 -8.03
N ASN A 485 33.62 4.99 -7.91
CA ASN A 485 34.98 4.71 -7.46
C ASN A 485 35.32 5.33 -6.10
N VAL A 486 34.41 5.29 -5.13
CA VAL A 486 34.58 5.98 -3.83
C VAL A 486 35.02 5.08 -2.67
N PHE A 487 35.16 3.77 -2.87
CA PHE A 487 35.54 2.87 -1.77
C PHE A 487 36.86 3.24 -1.10
N ASP A 488 37.92 3.46 -1.88
CA ASP A 488 39.23 3.84 -1.33
C ASP A 488 39.18 5.21 -0.63
N VAL A 489 38.36 6.13 -1.16
CA VAL A 489 38.12 7.45 -0.55
C VAL A 489 37.48 7.28 0.82
N ILE A 490 36.43 6.47 0.95
CA ILE A 490 35.73 6.20 2.21
C ILE A 490 36.68 5.58 3.24
N GLN A 491 37.49 4.60 2.83
CA GLN A 491 38.46 3.97 3.73
C GLN A 491 39.54 4.95 4.21
N GLY A 492 39.87 5.97 3.41
CA GLY A 492 40.84 7.02 3.77
C GLY A 492 40.28 8.19 4.58
N LEU A 493 38.97 8.26 4.85
CA LEU A 493 38.37 9.37 5.59
C LEU A 493 38.81 9.38 7.07
N THR A 494 39.14 10.56 7.58
CA THR A 494 39.48 10.77 9.01
C THR A 494 38.38 11.49 9.79
N LYS A 495 37.39 12.03 9.08
CA LYS A 495 36.21 12.71 9.62
C LYS A 495 34.98 12.25 8.83
N PRO A 496 33.79 12.21 9.47
CA PRO A 496 32.56 11.91 8.76
C PRO A 496 32.34 12.94 7.63
N PRO A 497 31.82 12.51 6.48
CA PRO A 497 31.34 13.40 5.43
C PRO A 497 30.43 14.49 5.98
N LYS A 498 30.53 15.69 5.42
CA LYS A 498 29.65 16.79 5.79
C LYS A 498 28.22 16.42 5.40
N ASP A 499 27.28 16.66 6.31
CA ASP A 499 25.85 16.36 6.14
C ASP A 499 25.50 14.86 6.14
N LEU A 500 26.42 14.01 6.64
CA LEU A 500 26.12 12.61 6.94
C LEU A 500 25.00 12.53 7.98
N SER A 501 24.08 11.58 7.80
CA SER A 501 23.00 11.32 8.76
C SER A 501 23.51 11.17 10.19
N PHE A 502 22.74 11.70 11.15
CA PHE A 502 23.02 11.59 12.58
C PHE A 502 23.03 10.14 13.10
N THR A 503 22.40 9.21 12.37
CA THR A 503 22.33 7.77 12.70
C THR A 503 23.49 6.97 12.12
N THR A 504 24.31 7.59 11.27
CA THR A 504 25.41 6.94 10.57
C THR A 504 26.72 7.58 10.98
N SER A 505 27.67 6.76 11.45
CA SER A 505 29.00 7.22 11.84
C SER A 505 30.03 6.96 10.74
N LEU A 506 31.16 7.66 10.80
CA LEU A 506 32.33 7.35 9.96
C LEU A 506 32.73 5.87 10.09
N GLN A 507 32.70 5.34 11.32
CA GLN A 507 33.04 3.95 11.59
C GLN A 507 32.09 2.99 10.88
N HIS A 508 30.78 3.29 10.84
CA HIS A 508 29.81 2.48 10.11
C HIS A 508 30.14 2.44 8.62
N ILE A 509 30.34 3.60 7.97
CA ILE A 509 30.60 3.62 6.52
C ILE A 509 31.93 2.95 6.16
N GLN A 510 32.96 3.10 6.99
CA GLN A 510 34.24 2.41 6.80
C GLN A 510 34.13 0.91 7.01
N GLN A 511 33.45 0.46 8.05
CA GLN A 511 33.24 -0.96 8.31
C GLN A 511 32.45 -1.62 7.18
N ILE A 512 31.32 -1.04 6.78
CA ILE A 512 30.40 -1.61 5.80
C ILE A 512 31.07 -1.69 4.42
N THR A 513 31.89 -0.70 4.07
CA THR A 513 32.62 -0.67 2.80
C THR A 513 33.98 -1.37 2.82
N HIS A 514 34.37 -1.96 3.95
CA HIS A 514 35.62 -2.70 4.06
C HIS A 514 35.60 -3.95 3.17
N PRO A 515 36.68 -4.26 2.42
CA PRO A 515 36.71 -5.40 1.49
C PRO A 515 36.27 -6.74 2.10
N ASP A 516 36.72 -7.04 3.33
CA ASP A 516 36.37 -8.30 4.02
C ASP A 516 34.89 -8.38 4.39
N VAL A 517 34.29 -7.24 4.76
CA VAL A 517 32.87 -7.15 5.12
C VAL A 517 32.03 -7.31 3.86
N ILE A 518 32.42 -6.66 2.76
CA ILE A 518 31.80 -6.85 1.44
C ILE A 518 31.89 -8.32 1.01
N SER A 519 33.07 -8.94 1.06
CA SER A 519 33.25 -10.35 0.68
C SER A 519 32.32 -11.29 1.47
N ARG A 520 32.25 -11.11 2.80
CA ARG A 520 31.35 -11.90 3.65
C ARG A 520 29.88 -11.66 3.30
N PHE A 521 29.50 -10.40 3.11
CA PHE A 521 28.13 -10.02 2.77
C PHE A 521 27.68 -10.65 1.44
N LEU A 522 28.49 -10.59 0.39
CA LEU A 522 28.15 -11.11 -0.94
C LEU A 522 27.85 -12.62 -0.91
N LYS A 523 28.65 -13.41 -0.17
CA LYS A 523 28.40 -14.84 0.02
C LYS A 523 27.04 -15.11 0.67
N ILE A 524 26.69 -14.31 1.69
CA ILE A 524 25.40 -14.42 2.38
C ILE A 524 24.27 -14.02 1.43
N ALA A 525 24.41 -12.92 0.70
CA ALA A 525 23.41 -12.44 -0.25
C ALA A 525 23.15 -13.46 -1.36
N LEU A 526 24.19 -14.10 -1.91
CA LEU A 526 24.03 -15.18 -2.89
C LEU A 526 23.29 -16.38 -2.30
N GLN A 527 23.55 -16.74 -1.04
CA GLN A 527 22.77 -17.79 -0.38
C GLN A 527 21.29 -17.39 -0.25
N ARG A 528 20.99 -16.13 0.09
CA ARG A 528 19.61 -15.62 0.15
C ARG A 528 18.89 -15.69 -1.20
N VAL A 529 19.58 -15.44 -2.31
CA VAL A 529 19.04 -15.67 -3.66
C VAL A 529 18.57 -17.11 -3.82
N LYS A 530 19.43 -18.08 -3.45
CA LYS A 530 19.12 -19.52 -3.56
C LYS A 530 17.95 -19.93 -2.66
N ASP A 531 17.94 -19.46 -1.42
CA ASP A 531 16.87 -19.74 -0.45
C ASP A 531 15.51 -19.18 -0.94
N ARG A 532 15.53 -17.97 -1.51
CA ARG A 532 14.33 -17.35 -2.08
C ARG A 532 13.85 -18.07 -3.34
N CYS A 533 14.76 -18.53 -4.19
CA CYS A 533 14.44 -19.42 -5.31
C CYS A 533 13.76 -20.70 -4.85
N GLU A 534 14.25 -21.34 -3.78
CA GLU A 534 13.61 -22.56 -3.26
C GLU A 534 12.23 -22.27 -2.68
N THR A 535 12.03 -21.10 -2.06
CA THR A 535 10.70 -20.63 -1.65
C THR A 535 9.74 -20.55 -2.84
N GLY A 536 10.18 -20.00 -3.97
CA GLY A 536 9.40 -19.98 -5.22
C GLY A 536 9.06 -21.39 -5.73
N ARG A 537 10.02 -22.34 -5.68
CA ARG A 537 9.78 -23.74 -6.07
C ARG A 537 8.78 -24.43 -5.15
N ARG A 538 8.89 -24.22 -3.83
CA ARG A 538 7.93 -24.73 -2.84
C ARG A 538 6.51 -24.24 -3.14
N ARG A 539 6.35 -22.94 -3.34
CA ARG A 539 5.05 -22.30 -3.65
C ARG A 539 4.48 -22.75 -4.99
N THR A 540 5.33 -23.00 -5.97
CA THR A 540 4.93 -23.61 -7.24
C THR A 540 4.31 -25.01 -7.02
N ARG A 541 4.89 -25.83 -6.13
CA ARG A 541 4.35 -27.16 -5.77
C ARG A 541 3.02 -27.05 -5.02
N GLU A 542 2.83 -25.99 -4.24
CA GLU A 542 1.58 -25.64 -3.55
C GLU A 542 0.52 -25.01 -4.49
N ASN A 543 0.83 -24.87 -5.79
CA ASN A 543 0.01 -24.20 -6.81
C ASN A 543 -0.29 -22.71 -6.52
N ASP A 544 0.52 -22.07 -5.69
CA ASP A 544 0.47 -20.63 -5.43
C ASP A 544 1.38 -19.89 -6.42
N LEU A 545 0.90 -19.76 -7.66
CA LEU A 545 1.70 -19.26 -8.77
C LEU A 545 2.05 -17.76 -8.63
N ASP A 546 1.18 -16.96 -8.00
CA ASP A 546 1.41 -15.53 -7.84
C ASP A 546 2.52 -15.26 -6.82
N TYR A 547 2.45 -15.93 -5.67
CA TYR A 547 3.51 -15.83 -4.68
C TYR A 547 4.82 -16.45 -5.22
N ALA A 548 4.75 -17.59 -5.91
CA ALA A 548 5.92 -18.20 -6.52
C ALA A 548 6.62 -17.25 -7.50
N ARG A 549 5.85 -16.55 -8.35
CA ARG A 549 6.36 -15.53 -9.27
C ARG A 549 7.06 -14.41 -8.51
N VAL A 550 6.43 -13.87 -7.46
CA VAL A 550 7.02 -12.81 -6.61
C VAL A 550 8.35 -13.26 -6.00
N ALA A 551 8.41 -14.48 -5.47
CA ALA A 551 9.63 -15.02 -4.90
C ALA A 551 10.76 -15.14 -5.96
N PHE A 552 10.44 -15.61 -7.16
CA PHE A 552 11.41 -15.68 -8.25
C PHE A 552 11.85 -14.28 -8.73
N THR A 553 10.95 -13.30 -8.82
CA THR A 553 11.32 -11.95 -9.25
C THR A 553 12.16 -11.21 -8.20
N SER A 554 11.89 -11.40 -6.91
CA SER A 554 12.72 -10.82 -5.84
C SER A 554 14.11 -11.47 -5.78
N ALA A 555 14.20 -12.78 -6.01
CA ALA A 555 15.49 -13.48 -6.14
C ALA A 555 16.29 -12.99 -7.35
N ALA A 556 15.62 -12.79 -8.49
CA ALA A 556 16.23 -12.23 -9.70
C ALA A 556 16.74 -10.80 -9.48
N GLU A 557 16.00 -9.96 -8.75
CA GLU A 557 16.41 -8.59 -8.45
C GLU A 557 17.71 -8.53 -7.65
N LEU A 558 17.81 -9.32 -6.57
CA LEU A 558 19.03 -9.42 -5.77
C LEU A 558 20.19 -10.00 -6.58
N ALA A 559 19.96 -11.06 -7.35
CA ALA A 559 20.98 -11.65 -8.21
C ALA A 559 21.50 -10.64 -9.25
N ALA A 560 20.62 -9.84 -9.85
CA ALA A 560 21.00 -8.80 -10.79
C ALA A 560 21.84 -7.70 -10.13
N ALA A 561 21.55 -7.34 -8.88
CA ALA A 561 22.37 -6.39 -8.13
C ALA A 561 23.77 -6.94 -7.84
N LEU A 562 23.89 -8.23 -7.48
CA LEU A 562 25.18 -8.90 -7.25
C LEU A 562 26.04 -8.94 -8.52
N VAL A 563 25.42 -9.29 -9.65
CA VAL A 563 26.09 -9.29 -10.96
C VAL A 563 26.58 -7.90 -11.34
N ALA A 564 25.74 -6.87 -11.16
CA ALA A 564 26.14 -5.50 -11.45
C ALA A 564 27.30 -5.02 -10.56
N PHE A 565 27.33 -5.43 -9.29
CA PHE A 565 28.42 -5.09 -8.38
C PHE A 565 29.75 -5.73 -8.83
N ASP A 566 29.71 -7.00 -9.19
CA ASP A 566 30.87 -7.72 -9.72
C ASP A 566 31.41 -7.11 -11.02
N ASP A 567 30.51 -6.80 -11.96
CA ASP A 567 30.87 -6.14 -13.22
C ASP A 567 31.56 -4.79 -12.99
N LEU A 568 31.02 -3.96 -12.10
CA LEU A 568 31.57 -2.62 -11.79
C LEU A 568 32.88 -2.67 -11.01
N THR A 569 33.07 -3.70 -10.19
CA THR A 569 34.33 -3.95 -9.48
C THR A 569 35.33 -4.74 -10.32
N ARG A 570 35.03 -4.95 -11.61
CA ARG A 570 35.89 -5.62 -12.60
C ARG A 570 36.31 -7.01 -12.16
N GLY A 571 35.38 -7.75 -11.55
CA GLY A 571 35.60 -9.12 -11.12
C GLY A 571 36.36 -9.28 -9.81
N LYS A 572 36.63 -8.20 -9.05
CA LYS A 572 37.30 -8.26 -7.74
C LYS A 572 36.62 -9.23 -6.77
N TYR A 573 35.31 -9.41 -6.91
CA TYR A 573 34.48 -10.25 -6.05
C TYR A 573 33.86 -11.45 -6.78
N SER A 574 34.43 -11.85 -7.94
CA SER A 574 33.89 -12.93 -8.78
C SER A 574 33.70 -14.24 -8.02
N GLU A 575 34.63 -14.55 -7.12
CA GLU A 575 34.59 -15.78 -6.31
C GLU A 575 33.43 -15.77 -5.31
N GLU A 576 33.15 -14.62 -4.69
CA GLU A 576 32.06 -14.47 -3.72
C GLU A 576 30.68 -14.53 -4.36
N VAL A 577 30.56 -14.06 -5.60
CA VAL A 577 29.31 -14.08 -6.36
C VAL A 577 29.22 -15.23 -7.37
N HIS A 578 30.13 -16.20 -7.29
CA HIS A 578 30.20 -17.33 -8.23
C HIS A 578 28.85 -18.07 -8.31
N GLY A 579 28.24 -18.08 -9.50
CA GLY A 579 26.90 -18.62 -9.74
C GLY A 579 25.75 -17.61 -9.66
N ALA A 580 25.97 -16.34 -9.33
CA ALA A 580 24.92 -15.32 -9.29
C ALA A 580 24.25 -15.13 -10.67
N ARG A 581 25.02 -15.15 -11.75
CA ARG A 581 24.48 -15.06 -13.14
C ARG A 581 23.61 -16.25 -13.48
N ARG A 582 24.01 -17.47 -13.05
CA ARG A 582 23.19 -18.68 -13.21
C ARG A 582 21.87 -18.57 -12.45
N GLU A 583 21.91 -18.17 -11.18
CA GLU A 583 20.69 -18.00 -10.38
C GLU A 583 19.77 -16.92 -10.95
N LEU A 584 20.31 -15.83 -11.50
CA LEU A 584 19.53 -14.81 -12.22
C LEU A 584 18.76 -15.43 -13.40
N VAL A 585 19.41 -16.23 -14.24
CA VAL A 585 18.78 -16.90 -15.39
C VAL A 585 17.67 -17.85 -14.95
N LEU A 586 17.94 -18.66 -13.91
CA LEU A 586 16.97 -19.62 -13.38
C LEU A 586 15.76 -18.93 -12.78
N SER A 587 15.98 -17.87 -12.00
CA SER A 587 14.92 -17.08 -11.35
C SER A 587 14.00 -16.46 -12.39
N LEU A 588 14.55 -15.76 -13.39
CA LEU A 588 13.78 -15.14 -14.46
C LEU A 588 13.04 -16.18 -15.32
N GLY A 589 13.68 -17.31 -15.63
CA GLY A 589 13.04 -18.39 -16.38
C GLY A 589 11.85 -19.01 -15.63
N ASN A 590 11.95 -19.17 -14.30
CA ASN A 590 10.86 -19.67 -13.47
C ASN A 590 9.75 -18.62 -13.30
N ALA A 591 10.09 -17.35 -13.10
CA ALA A 591 9.10 -16.26 -13.09
C ALA A 591 8.31 -16.20 -14.40
N SER A 592 8.99 -16.38 -15.54
CA SER A 592 8.37 -16.47 -16.87
C SER A 592 7.38 -17.64 -16.95
N GLU A 593 7.76 -18.82 -16.46
CA GLU A 593 6.87 -19.99 -16.40
C GLU A 593 5.61 -19.71 -15.59
N MET A 594 5.74 -19.08 -14.41
CA MET A 594 4.58 -18.75 -13.58
C MET A 594 3.65 -17.77 -14.29
N ALA A 595 4.22 -16.74 -14.94
CA ALA A 595 3.46 -15.78 -15.73
C ALA A 595 2.76 -16.43 -16.94
N MET A 596 3.41 -17.38 -17.63
CA MET A 596 2.80 -18.13 -18.75
C MET A 596 1.56 -18.91 -18.29
N ARG A 597 1.66 -19.61 -17.14
CA ARG A 597 0.55 -20.39 -16.58
C ARG A 597 -0.64 -19.52 -16.17
N LYS A 598 -0.37 -18.25 -15.84
CA LYS A 598 -1.36 -17.22 -15.53
C LYS A 598 -1.83 -16.42 -16.75
N THR A 599 -1.42 -16.81 -17.96
CA THR A 599 -1.74 -16.10 -19.22
C THR A 599 -1.26 -14.64 -19.28
N GLN A 600 -0.27 -14.28 -18.45
CA GLN A 600 0.33 -12.96 -18.40
C GLN A 600 1.46 -12.84 -19.42
N TYR A 601 1.13 -12.97 -20.70
CA TYR A 601 2.10 -13.17 -21.79
C TYR A 601 3.16 -12.06 -21.88
N GLN A 602 2.77 -10.79 -21.65
CA GLN A 602 3.73 -9.67 -21.65
C GLN A 602 4.80 -9.81 -20.55
N ARG A 603 4.43 -10.28 -19.36
CA ARG A 603 5.38 -10.53 -18.27
C ARG A 603 6.25 -11.73 -18.57
N ALA A 604 5.63 -12.82 -19.02
CA ALA A 604 6.32 -14.03 -19.39
C ALA A 604 7.41 -13.78 -20.43
N LEU A 605 7.08 -12.98 -21.45
CA LEU A 605 8.00 -12.56 -22.50
C LEU A 605 9.18 -11.76 -21.94
N ASN A 606 8.90 -10.74 -21.12
CA ASN A 606 9.93 -9.88 -20.54
C ASN A 606 10.88 -10.67 -19.63
N PHE A 607 10.36 -11.54 -18.76
CA PHE A 607 11.19 -12.38 -17.91
C PHE A 607 12.02 -13.39 -18.73
N ALA A 608 11.44 -14.02 -19.75
CA ALA A 608 12.18 -14.96 -20.60
C ALA A 608 13.29 -14.27 -21.41
N LEU A 609 13.03 -13.09 -21.97
CA LEU A 609 14.06 -12.30 -22.67
C LEU A 609 15.18 -11.85 -21.72
N GLY A 610 14.82 -11.42 -20.50
CA GLY A 610 15.80 -11.14 -19.46
C GLY A 610 16.68 -12.35 -19.13
N ALA A 611 16.07 -13.53 -19.01
CA ALA A 611 16.80 -14.78 -18.76
C ALA A 611 17.76 -15.14 -19.90
N LEU A 612 17.34 -14.99 -21.17
CA LEU A 612 18.21 -15.24 -22.33
C LEU A 612 19.35 -14.23 -22.42
N THR A 613 19.06 -12.95 -22.16
CA THR A 613 20.08 -11.89 -22.16
C THR A 613 21.13 -12.14 -21.08
N ALA A 614 20.69 -12.53 -19.88
CA ALA A 614 21.60 -12.87 -18.78
C ALA A 614 22.42 -14.14 -19.11
N ALA A 615 21.82 -15.16 -19.73
CA ALA A 615 22.51 -16.39 -20.10
C ALA A 615 23.65 -16.14 -21.11
N GLY A 616 23.44 -15.23 -22.07
CA GLY A 616 24.47 -14.85 -23.05
C GLY A 616 25.62 -14.01 -22.47
N ARG A 617 25.54 -13.59 -21.20
CA ARG A 617 26.56 -12.79 -20.51
C ARG A 617 27.32 -13.55 -19.44
N ILE A 618 27.15 -14.88 -19.36
CA ILE A 618 27.87 -15.71 -18.39
C ILE A 618 29.33 -15.89 -18.87
N PRO A 619 30.34 -15.41 -18.13
CA PRO A 619 31.74 -15.64 -18.46
C PRO A 619 32.11 -17.13 -18.38
N ALA A 620 33.12 -17.56 -19.14
CA ALA A 620 33.56 -18.96 -19.15
C ALA A 620 34.04 -19.49 -17.78
N GLY A 621 34.44 -18.61 -16.86
CA GLY A 621 34.85 -18.96 -15.50
C GLY A 621 33.72 -19.01 -14.45
N ASP A 622 32.48 -18.68 -14.82
CA ASP A 622 31.31 -18.73 -13.93
C ASP A 622 30.53 -20.04 -14.12
N LEU A 623 29.56 -20.35 -13.24
CA LEU A 623 28.75 -21.56 -13.37
C LEU A 623 27.87 -21.50 -14.62
N PRO A 624 28.02 -22.45 -15.57
CA PRO A 624 27.21 -22.44 -16.78
C PRO A 624 25.75 -22.76 -16.47
N VAL A 625 24.86 -22.29 -17.36
CA VAL A 625 23.47 -22.70 -17.40
C VAL A 625 23.33 -23.85 -18.39
N ASP A 626 22.59 -24.89 -18.02
CA ASP A 626 22.28 -26.01 -18.93
C ASP A 626 21.58 -25.49 -20.19
N SER A 627 22.08 -25.92 -21.36
CA SER A 627 21.46 -25.69 -22.68
C SER A 627 19.94 -25.95 -22.70
N SER A 628 19.46 -26.93 -21.92
CA SER A 628 18.04 -27.25 -21.80
C SER A 628 17.21 -26.11 -21.19
N VAL A 629 17.80 -25.32 -20.28
CA VAL A 629 17.17 -24.13 -19.68
C VAL A 629 17.09 -23.00 -20.70
N VAL A 630 18.16 -22.79 -21.47
CA VAL A 630 18.18 -21.79 -22.55
C VAL A 630 17.11 -22.11 -23.60
N ALA A 631 17.03 -23.37 -24.04
CA ALA A 631 16.01 -23.83 -24.98
C ALA A 631 14.57 -23.68 -24.42
N LYS A 632 14.36 -23.94 -23.12
CA LYS A 632 13.06 -23.67 -22.46
C LYS A 632 12.69 -22.19 -22.53
N ASN A 633 13.62 -21.29 -22.22
CA ASN A 633 13.35 -19.85 -22.26
C ASN A 633 13.10 -19.34 -23.69
N GLN A 634 13.82 -19.85 -24.70
CA GLN A 634 13.53 -19.55 -26.11
C GLN A 634 12.11 -19.98 -26.51
N ARG A 635 11.67 -21.18 -26.11
CA ARG A 635 10.28 -21.63 -26.35
C ARG A 635 9.25 -20.72 -25.68
N ARG A 636 9.50 -20.28 -24.44
CA ARG A 636 8.61 -19.35 -23.72
C ARG A 636 8.50 -17.99 -24.42
N VAL A 637 9.62 -17.45 -24.93
CA VAL A 637 9.60 -16.23 -25.76
C VAL A 637 8.69 -16.43 -26.96
N LYS A 638 8.90 -17.50 -27.73
CA LYS A 638 8.08 -17.78 -28.93
C LYS A 638 6.59 -17.90 -28.60
N GLN A 639 6.24 -18.68 -27.57
CA GLN A 639 4.84 -18.86 -27.15
C GLN A 639 4.19 -17.55 -26.69
N ALA A 640 4.92 -16.73 -25.93
CA ALA A 640 4.41 -15.44 -25.47
C ALA A 640 4.25 -14.44 -26.62
N GLN A 641 5.15 -14.43 -27.60
CA GLN A 641 5.03 -13.61 -28.82
C GLN A 641 3.81 -14.02 -29.65
N GLU A 642 3.62 -15.33 -29.87
CA GLU A 642 2.46 -15.87 -30.58
C GLU A 642 1.15 -15.45 -29.90
N ALA A 643 1.06 -15.56 -28.57
CA ALA A 643 -0.12 -15.15 -27.81
C ALA A 643 -0.37 -13.64 -27.84
N LEU A 644 0.67 -12.82 -27.99
CA LEU A 644 0.58 -11.35 -28.10
C LEU A 644 0.39 -10.87 -29.54
N GLY A 645 0.41 -11.77 -30.54
CA GLY A 645 0.38 -11.39 -31.96
C GLY A 645 1.63 -10.63 -32.42
N LEU A 646 2.76 -10.79 -31.73
CA LEU A 646 4.03 -10.14 -32.09
C LEU A 646 4.82 -11.00 -33.10
N PRO A 647 5.54 -10.38 -34.05
CA PRO A 647 6.40 -11.12 -34.97
C PRO A 647 7.50 -11.86 -34.22
N SER A 648 7.81 -13.08 -34.66
CA SER A 648 8.92 -13.87 -34.13
C SER A 648 10.24 -13.12 -34.34
N LEU A 649 11.09 -13.08 -33.30
CA LEU A 649 12.42 -12.50 -33.44
C LEU A 649 13.26 -13.35 -34.41
N PRO A 650 14.09 -12.74 -35.28
CA PRO A 650 15.05 -13.50 -36.07
C PRO A 650 15.95 -14.29 -35.13
N ALA A 651 16.17 -15.57 -35.43
CA ALA A 651 17.06 -16.41 -34.65
C ALA A 651 18.44 -15.75 -34.61
N SER A 652 18.96 -15.50 -33.40
CA SER A 652 20.36 -15.08 -33.26
C SER A 652 21.26 -16.12 -33.93
N PRO A 653 22.27 -15.72 -34.72
CA PRO A 653 23.18 -16.67 -35.33
C PRO A 653 23.87 -17.49 -34.24
N PRO A 654 24.11 -18.79 -34.47
CA PRO A 654 24.85 -19.61 -33.52
C PRO A 654 26.24 -19.00 -33.30
N GLN A 655 26.59 -18.77 -32.02
CA GLN A 655 27.96 -18.46 -31.60
C GLN A 655 28.75 -19.74 -31.41
#